data_AF-A0A8T5M3I0-F1
#
_entry.id   AF-A0A8T5M3I0-F1
#
_cell.length_a   1.000
_cell.length_b   1.000
_cell.length_c   1.000
_cell.angle_alpha   90.00
_cell.angle_beta   90.00
_cell.angle_gamma   90.00
#
_symmetry.space_group_name_H-M   'P 1'
#
loop_
_entity.id
_entity.type
_entity.pdbx_description
1 polymer ?
#
loop_
_entity_poly.entity_id
_entity_poly.type
_entity_poly.pdbx_seq_one_letter_code
_entity_poly.pdbx_strand_id
1 'polypeptide(L)'
;MPRKRRNSGGLAYHIILGMVLVVIVIGLAFFFLQYPSNSKEEAKKVLLIGIDGMDPKITQQLMDQGKLPNFQKLADGGSFMPLATSYPPHSPVAWTTIATGVNPGKHNIFDFIRRDPKNYLPQLSLYKTAQGISGTDYSSYVKAEPFWRKTSDAGIPTTIIRWPMTFPPERVEGKMLSGLGVPDVKGLLSGYTFYTSTDLDDDKVVNVQIIDGKISTEVYGPKIQKMSNRVSTTASMQIEVRADSTFLIIDDKQYVVQKGEWSEWINVEFKVDVLKKVHGIFKAYVTHLDPFEMYITTVNMDPQNPLHDITYPDTYSSDLASMIGLYYTLGLPEETDGFVDGRIDDAALLGQINEIEVERQNMFWKEFNEWDEGVLALVFDSSDRIQHVFWDEKLLGDDDGIYSINPAIVKYYEAKDRFIGKVLDMIDDDTLLIVFSDHGITSFERAFSLNRWLVNNGYMTLNKDIGEDEAPLFKEVDWSQTNAYAAGFNSLYINLKGREGQGIVENRESLVEELVEKLEKVVDPKTGETIINRAYLREEIYSGPYLSDAPDIVIGFKPGYRMSWQTAIGGFTADELFDNEKVWDGDHLVDPKYVPGVVFTNKKIIRKNVSQIDIMPTVLEYLGLSTLEMEGTNIFDKTTIQDDNSLAELKIPKITSTCPDCNVILISIDTLRADHLGCYGYGRDTSPNIDKFAKRSLLFEKSYSTTSTTLPTHASMFTGLYPLSHGVKKNGMILSDDFITLAELLQVRGYETAGIVSSVTISPAVNIHQGFNIYDYPQNSKSTSANILLERVQPWIEDNNQEKFFLFLHFFDPHSPYSPPEEYRTWGEDNISMYDGEILFVDDILGNLFELLEQKDLFDNSVIVFTSDHGESLGEKGFFQHGKCLYEECTHIPLIIYWPNITHQRGEYLASSIDLMPTIANILDINIDAIPQDGVNLLDPVAGTRSHIFLQRRLFDGQDGELREIPLSENYEFGNKYAARFGDWKYILRTRYDDALFNLQLDSDEKSNLISDEDYTEISDYLRHLLNEWINRESESEALMANQEHYDAIKSLGYLN
;
A
#
# COMPACT_ATOMS: atom_id res chain seq x y z
N MET A 1 44.11 79.69 15.46
CA MET A 1 44.41 78.91 14.24
C MET A 1 45.43 77.83 14.58
N PRO A 2 45.43 76.61 13.99
CA PRO A 2 44.33 75.85 13.40
C PRO A 2 44.20 74.42 14.00
N ARG A 3 43.03 73.80 13.75
CA ARG A 3 42.66 72.42 14.07
C ARG A 3 43.54 71.40 13.33
N LYS A 4 44.05 70.37 14.04
CA LYS A 4 44.44 69.08 13.45
C LYS A 4 43.57 67.97 14.04
N ARG A 5 42.71 67.39 13.20
CA ARG A 5 41.93 66.18 13.48
C ARG A 5 42.91 65.01 13.66
N ARG A 6 42.84 64.31 14.80
CA ARG A 6 43.43 62.99 14.99
C ARG A 6 42.43 61.95 14.48
N ASN A 7 42.83 61.17 13.47
CA ASN A 7 42.10 59.99 13.02
C ASN A 7 42.15 58.92 14.11
N SER A 8 41.05 58.75 14.84
CA SER A 8 40.80 57.63 15.77
C SER A 8 39.98 56.50 15.12
N GLY A 9 40.00 56.38 13.79
CA GLY A 9 39.20 55.40 13.04
C GLY A 9 39.88 54.06 12.75
N GLY A 10 41.21 53.94 12.93
CA GLY A 10 41.93 52.71 12.55
C GLY A 10 41.87 51.59 13.59
N LEU A 11 41.89 51.92 14.88
CA LEU A 11 41.98 50.91 15.94
C LEU A 11 40.64 50.20 16.18
N ALA A 12 39.51 50.92 16.08
CA ALA A 12 38.19 50.32 16.18
C ALA A 12 37.87 49.39 15.00
N TYR A 13 38.30 49.75 13.78
CA TYR A 13 38.07 48.94 12.59
C TYR A 13 38.84 47.62 12.64
N HIS A 14 40.09 47.61 13.14
CA HIS A 14 40.87 46.38 13.26
C HIS A 14 40.41 45.47 14.42
N ILE A 15 39.86 46.04 15.49
CA ILE A 15 39.26 45.25 16.58
C ILE A 15 37.93 44.63 16.12
N ILE A 16 37.11 45.36 15.37
CA ILE A 16 35.85 44.83 14.83
C ILE A 16 36.13 43.77 13.75
N LEU A 17 37.10 43.98 12.85
CA LEU A 17 37.47 42.97 11.86
C LEU A 17 38.05 41.71 12.51
N GLY A 18 38.85 41.88 13.58
CA GLY A 18 39.39 40.76 14.36
C GLY A 18 38.31 39.98 15.11
N MET A 19 37.32 40.67 15.70
CA MET A 19 36.18 40.01 16.35
C MET A 19 35.27 39.31 15.35
N VAL A 20 35.03 39.89 14.17
CA VAL A 20 34.26 39.22 13.11
C VAL A 20 35.01 38.00 12.58
N LEU A 21 36.34 38.07 12.40
CA LEU A 21 37.12 36.90 11.99
C LEU A 21 37.13 35.80 13.06
N VAL A 22 37.19 36.17 14.35
CA VAL A 22 37.12 35.21 15.45
C VAL A 22 35.73 34.61 15.57
N VAL A 23 34.65 35.38 15.36
CA VAL A 23 33.28 34.85 15.34
C VAL A 23 33.04 33.98 14.10
N ILE A 24 33.64 34.29 12.95
CA ILE A 24 33.58 33.43 11.76
C ILE A 24 34.40 32.15 11.97
N VAL A 25 35.58 32.22 12.58
CA VAL A 25 36.42 31.04 12.85
C VAL A 25 35.82 30.19 13.97
N ILE A 26 35.24 30.78 15.02
CA ILE A 26 34.50 30.05 16.06
C ILE A 26 33.19 29.52 15.51
N GLY A 27 32.51 30.26 14.63
CA GLY A 27 31.31 29.82 13.92
C GLY A 27 31.59 28.66 12.96
N LEU A 28 32.70 28.71 12.21
CA LEU A 28 33.17 27.61 11.38
C LEU A 28 33.66 26.43 12.25
N ALA A 29 34.34 26.68 13.37
CA ALA A 29 34.72 25.63 14.30
C ALA A 29 33.50 24.98 14.97
N PHE A 30 32.45 25.74 15.30
CA PHE A 30 31.16 25.22 15.77
C PHE A 30 30.42 24.48 14.65
N PHE A 31 30.50 24.96 13.41
CA PHE A 31 29.97 24.26 12.24
C PHE A 31 30.68 22.93 12.01
N PHE A 32 32.01 22.86 12.25
CA PHE A 32 32.79 21.62 12.19
C PHE A 32 32.73 20.77 13.48
N LEU A 33 32.24 21.29 14.60
CA LEU A 33 32.06 20.57 15.87
C LEU A 33 30.60 20.12 16.11
N GLN A 34 29.64 20.61 15.33
CA GLN A 34 28.24 20.14 15.31
C GLN A 34 27.97 19.09 14.23
N TYR A 35 28.90 18.88 13.30
CA TYR A 35 28.94 17.62 12.56
C TYR A 35 29.64 16.59 13.43
N PRO A 36 29.03 15.41 13.68
CA PRO A 36 29.81 14.28 14.15
C PRO A 36 31.01 14.16 13.21
N SER A 37 32.21 14.03 13.76
CA SER A 37 33.25 13.38 12.97
C SER A 37 32.72 11.99 12.71
N ASN A 38 32.10 11.78 11.55
CA ASN A 38 31.87 10.46 11.01
C ASN A 38 33.26 9.83 11.03
N SER A 39 33.52 8.96 12.01
CA SER A 39 34.23 7.73 11.70
C SER A 39 33.59 7.28 10.39
N LYS A 40 34.38 7.20 9.31
CA LYS A 40 33.90 6.60 8.07
C LYS A 40 33.36 5.21 8.43
N GLU A 41 32.08 5.11 8.74
CA GLU A 41 31.32 3.91 8.45
C GLU A 41 31.58 3.65 6.97
N GLU A 42 31.96 2.42 6.64
CA GLU A 42 32.23 2.05 5.26
C GLU A 42 31.03 2.43 4.40
N ALA A 43 31.30 3.14 3.29
CA ALA A 43 30.25 3.63 2.43
C ALA A 43 29.50 2.44 1.83
N LYS A 44 28.23 2.27 2.21
CA LYS A 44 27.42 1.13 1.79
C LYS A 44 27.10 1.24 0.30
N LYS A 45 27.17 0.11 -0.40
CA LYS A 45 26.89 -0.03 -1.82
C LYS A 45 25.70 -0.95 -2.05
N VAL A 46 24.69 -0.46 -2.76
CA VAL A 46 23.53 -1.24 -3.19
C VAL A 46 23.43 -1.25 -4.71
N LEU A 47 23.45 -2.45 -5.28
CA LEU A 47 23.30 -2.70 -6.70
C LEU A 47 21.93 -3.33 -6.97
N LEU A 48 21.10 -2.63 -7.72
CA LEU A 48 19.76 -3.05 -8.13
C LEU A 48 19.75 -3.35 -9.62
N ILE A 49 19.43 -4.59 -9.98
CA ILE A 49 19.33 -5.03 -11.38
C ILE A 49 17.92 -5.54 -11.63
N GLY A 50 17.13 -4.74 -12.33
CA GLY A 50 15.82 -5.12 -12.83
C GLY A 50 15.91 -5.92 -14.13
N ILE A 51 15.14 -7.00 -14.24
CA ILE A 51 14.94 -7.75 -15.49
C ILE A 51 13.42 -7.92 -15.67
N ASP A 52 12.82 -7.02 -16.44
CA ASP A 52 11.36 -6.94 -16.65
C ASP A 52 10.81 -8.26 -17.22
N GLY A 53 9.75 -8.79 -16.62
CA GLY A 53 9.10 -10.02 -17.07
C GLY A 53 9.85 -11.35 -16.83
N MET A 54 10.98 -11.39 -16.11
CA MET A 54 11.68 -12.66 -15.85
C MET A 54 10.85 -13.62 -14.98
N ASP A 55 10.57 -14.82 -15.49
CA ASP A 55 9.66 -15.80 -14.89
C ASP A 55 10.38 -16.81 -13.95
N PRO A 56 9.87 -17.08 -12.74
CA PRO A 56 10.52 -17.96 -11.77
C PRO A 56 10.56 -19.43 -12.21
N LYS A 57 9.56 -19.92 -12.95
CA LYS A 57 9.49 -21.33 -13.38
C LYS A 57 10.48 -21.57 -14.52
N ILE A 58 10.53 -20.67 -15.50
CA ILE A 58 11.55 -20.69 -16.57
C ILE A 58 12.95 -20.61 -15.97
N THR A 59 13.14 -19.68 -15.03
CA THR A 59 14.43 -19.48 -14.35
C THR A 59 14.89 -20.73 -13.61
N GLN A 60 14.04 -21.32 -12.76
CA GLN A 60 14.34 -22.55 -12.03
C GLN A 60 14.66 -23.70 -12.98
N GLN A 61 13.84 -23.90 -14.01
CA GLN A 61 14.07 -24.95 -14.98
C GLN A 61 15.42 -24.80 -15.70
N LEU A 62 15.78 -23.59 -16.14
CA LEU A 62 17.04 -23.37 -16.85
C LEU A 62 18.25 -23.51 -15.91
N MET A 63 18.11 -23.17 -14.62
CA MET A 63 19.10 -23.47 -13.58
C MET A 63 19.27 -25.00 -13.40
N ASP A 64 18.17 -25.74 -13.27
CA ASP A 64 18.17 -27.21 -13.13
C ASP A 64 18.80 -27.92 -14.35
N GLN A 65 18.65 -27.32 -15.54
CA GLN A 65 19.29 -27.77 -16.79
C GLN A 65 20.78 -27.38 -16.89
N GLY A 66 21.33 -26.64 -15.93
CA GLY A 66 22.71 -26.15 -15.92
C GLY A 66 22.99 -25.04 -16.94
N LYS A 67 21.94 -24.39 -17.47
CA LYS A 67 22.08 -23.30 -18.46
C LYS A 67 22.29 -21.94 -17.81
N LEU A 68 21.90 -21.76 -16.54
CA LEU A 68 22.09 -20.52 -15.78
C LEU A 68 23.02 -20.74 -14.57
N PRO A 69 24.30 -21.10 -14.78
CA PRO A 69 25.22 -21.42 -13.70
C PRO A 69 25.55 -20.23 -12.77
N ASN A 70 25.46 -18.98 -13.25
CA ASN A 70 25.77 -17.81 -12.43
C ASN A 70 24.56 -17.38 -11.58
N PHE A 71 23.35 -17.48 -12.11
CA PHE A 71 22.14 -17.35 -11.30
C PHE A 71 22.04 -18.47 -10.27
N GLN A 72 22.41 -19.72 -10.63
CA GLN A 72 22.49 -20.81 -9.65
C GLN A 72 23.53 -20.49 -8.56
N LYS A 73 24.72 -19.99 -8.94
CA LYS A 73 25.74 -19.55 -7.97
C LYS A 73 25.21 -18.46 -7.02
N LEU A 74 24.45 -17.49 -7.55
CA LEU A 74 23.82 -16.43 -6.76
C LEU A 74 22.75 -17.00 -5.81
N ALA A 75 21.89 -17.90 -6.29
CA ALA A 75 20.87 -18.57 -5.50
C ALA A 75 21.47 -19.41 -4.35
N ASP A 76 22.53 -20.17 -4.65
CA ASP A 76 23.21 -21.03 -3.68
C ASP A 76 23.90 -20.19 -2.58
N GLY A 77 24.60 -19.13 -2.99
CA GLY A 77 25.31 -18.21 -2.09
C GLY A 77 24.38 -17.33 -1.26
N GLY A 78 23.30 -16.84 -1.85
CA GLY A 78 22.28 -16.00 -1.21
C GLY A 78 20.90 -16.63 -1.34
N SER A 79 19.98 -16.02 -2.07
CA SER A 79 18.61 -16.56 -2.22
C SER A 79 18.09 -16.40 -3.63
N PHE A 80 17.18 -17.31 -4.01
CA PHE A 80 16.29 -17.21 -5.16
C PHE A 80 14.88 -17.59 -4.73
N MET A 81 13.90 -16.72 -4.99
CA MET A 81 12.49 -16.96 -4.66
C MET A 81 11.57 -16.32 -5.71
N PRO A 82 10.36 -16.85 -5.91
CA PRO A 82 9.29 -16.10 -6.56
C PRO A 82 8.99 -14.81 -5.79
N LEU A 83 8.76 -13.71 -6.51
CA LEU A 83 8.42 -12.40 -5.97
C LEU A 83 6.95 -12.08 -6.30
N ALA A 84 6.10 -11.94 -5.30
CA ALA A 84 4.69 -11.57 -5.52
C ALA A 84 4.60 -10.19 -6.18
N THR A 85 3.74 -10.07 -7.20
CA THR A 85 3.58 -8.88 -8.03
C THR A 85 2.36 -8.04 -7.63
N SER A 86 2.26 -6.82 -8.16
CA SER A 86 1.19 -5.87 -7.86
C SER A 86 -0.18 -6.32 -8.39
N TYR A 87 -1.24 -5.69 -7.88
CA TYR A 87 -2.58 -5.80 -8.45
C TYR A 87 -2.89 -4.56 -9.29
N PRO A 88 -3.19 -4.67 -10.59
CA PRO A 88 -2.85 -5.78 -11.48
C PRO A 88 -1.32 -5.86 -11.74
N PRO A 89 -0.81 -6.95 -12.33
CA PRO A 89 0.63 -7.20 -12.51
C PRO A 89 1.16 -6.46 -13.75
N HIS A 90 1.00 -5.14 -13.81
CA HIS A 90 1.41 -4.32 -14.95
C HIS A 90 2.73 -3.61 -14.64
N SER A 91 3.65 -3.50 -15.59
CA SER A 91 4.95 -2.85 -15.36
C SER A 91 4.84 -1.44 -14.75
N PRO A 92 3.97 -0.50 -15.21
CA PRO A 92 3.77 0.80 -14.55
C PRO A 92 3.32 0.71 -13.09
N VAL A 93 2.49 -0.29 -12.76
CA VAL A 93 1.96 -0.48 -11.40
C VAL A 93 3.03 -1.11 -10.52
N ALA A 94 3.63 -2.20 -11.00
CA ALA A 94 4.62 -3.00 -10.30
C ALA A 94 5.91 -2.22 -10.05
N TRP A 95 6.50 -1.58 -11.06
CA TRP A 95 7.72 -0.78 -10.88
C TRP A 95 7.52 0.45 -10.00
N THR A 96 6.31 1.02 -9.98
CA THR A 96 5.95 2.10 -9.04
C THR A 96 5.80 1.55 -7.61
N THR A 97 5.14 0.39 -7.45
CA THR A 97 5.01 -0.32 -6.16
C THR A 97 6.39 -0.63 -5.58
N ILE A 98 7.29 -1.18 -6.40
CA ILE A 98 8.68 -1.43 -6.03
C ILE A 98 9.30 -0.09 -5.60
N ALA A 99 9.37 0.92 -6.47
CA ALA A 99 10.09 2.16 -6.21
C ALA A 99 9.63 2.92 -4.94
N THR A 100 8.37 2.77 -4.56
CA THR A 100 7.74 3.54 -3.48
C THR A 100 7.50 2.72 -2.21
N GLY A 101 7.57 1.39 -2.27
CA GLY A 101 7.29 0.52 -1.13
C GLY A 101 5.85 0.61 -0.61
N VAL A 102 4.90 1.09 -1.42
CA VAL A 102 3.48 1.21 -1.06
C VAL A 102 2.57 0.67 -2.18
N ASN A 103 1.32 0.34 -1.86
CA ASN A 103 0.33 -0.18 -2.81
C ASN A 103 -0.27 0.91 -3.74
N PRO A 104 -0.98 0.51 -4.82
CA PRO A 104 -1.58 1.44 -5.77
C PRO A 104 -2.51 2.51 -5.20
N GLY A 105 -3.25 2.22 -4.13
CA GLY A 105 -4.10 3.20 -3.45
C GLY A 105 -3.34 4.36 -2.80
N LYS A 106 -2.02 4.23 -2.61
CA LYS A 106 -1.11 5.28 -2.14
C LYS A 106 -0.28 5.94 -3.25
N HIS A 107 0.14 5.21 -4.29
CA HIS A 107 0.94 5.79 -5.37
C HIS A 107 0.14 6.26 -6.59
N ASN A 108 -1.15 5.93 -6.69
CA ASN A 108 -2.12 6.39 -7.70
C ASN A 108 -1.89 5.88 -9.14
N ILE A 109 -1.29 4.71 -9.31
CA ILE A 109 -1.11 4.06 -10.62
C ILE A 109 -1.80 2.69 -10.55
N PHE A 110 -2.88 2.50 -11.29
CA PHE A 110 -3.72 1.30 -11.18
C PHE A 110 -3.73 0.40 -12.43
N ASP A 111 -3.27 0.93 -13.57
CA ASP A 111 -3.32 0.27 -14.88
C ASP A 111 -2.42 1.06 -15.86
N PHE A 112 -2.05 0.49 -17.01
CA PHE A 112 -1.46 1.24 -18.12
C PHE A 112 -2.37 2.38 -18.62
N ILE A 113 -3.69 2.16 -18.55
CA ILE A 113 -4.71 3.11 -18.98
C ILE A 113 -5.54 3.56 -17.79
N ARG A 114 -5.57 4.86 -17.56
CA ARG A 114 -6.50 5.51 -16.62
C ARG A 114 -7.65 6.16 -17.39
N ARG A 115 -8.78 6.36 -16.72
CA ARG A 115 -9.89 7.16 -17.25
C ARG A 115 -9.87 8.59 -16.72
N ASP A 116 -10.39 9.53 -17.51
CA ASP A 116 -10.84 10.83 -16.99
C ASP A 116 -12.31 10.72 -16.55
N PRO A 117 -12.63 10.81 -15.25
CA PRO A 117 -14.01 10.67 -14.77
C PRO A 117 -14.97 11.70 -15.36
N LYS A 118 -14.48 12.86 -15.84
CA LYS A 118 -15.34 13.93 -16.35
C LYS A 118 -15.89 13.63 -17.74
N ASN A 119 -15.13 12.94 -18.57
CA ASN A 119 -15.46 12.69 -19.98
C ASN A 119 -15.29 11.23 -20.42
N TYR A 120 -14.95 10.34 -19.48
CA TYR A 120 -14.76 8.89 -19.67
C TYR A 120 -13.59 8.48 -20.55
N LEU A 121 -12.88 9.43 -21.18
CA LEU A 121 -11.86 9.09 -22.16
C LEU A 121 -10.65 8.43 -21.50
N PRO A 122 -10.09 7.37 -22.13
CA PRO A 122 -8.87 6.74 -21.67
C PRO A 122 -7.67 7.67 -21.87
N GLN A 123 -6.71 7.59 -20.96
CA GLN A 123 -5.44 8.30 -20.96
C GLN A 123 -4.34 7.34 -20.51
N LEU A 124 -3.13 7.53 -21.01
CA LEU A 124 -1.97 6.79 -20.53
C LEU A 124 -1.66 7.19 -19.09
N SER A 125 -1.38 6.20 -18.23
CA SER A 125 -1.00 6.42 -16.84
C SER A 125 0.46 6.87 -16.66
N LEU A 126 1.26 6.88 -17.73
CA LEU A 126 2.70 7.12 -17.67
C LEU A 126 3.06 8.57 -17.27
N TYR A 127 2.31 9.56 -17.77
CA TYR A 127 2.54 10.98 -17.47
C TYR A 127 1.32 11.84 -17.82
N LYS A 128 1.20 12.99 -17.16
CA LYS A 128 0.30 14.08 -17.54
C LYS A 128 0.90 14.89 -18.65
N THR A 129 0.05 15.40 -19.54
CA THR A 129 0.43 16.41 -20.53
C THR A 129 -0.37 17.68 -20.32
N ALA A 130 0.31 18.83 -20.43
CA ALA A 130 -0.32 20.14 -20.47
C ALA A 130 0.30 20.96 -21.60
N GLN A 131 -0.48 21.86 -22.22
CA GLN A 131 0.07 22.74 -23.25
C GLN A 131 0.74 23.96 -22.60
N GLY A 132 2.07 24.01 -22.65
CA GLY A 132 2.88 25.11 -22.15
C GLY A 132 3.19 26.16 -23.23
N ILE A 133 3.90 27.23 -22.83
CA ILE A 133 4.32 28.33 -23.72
C ILE A 133 5.37 27.86 -24.74
N SER A 134 6.22 26.88 -24.35
CA SER A 134 7.36 26.41 -25.13
C SER A 134 7.16 25.03 -25.79
N GLY A 135 6.02 24.37 -25.56
CA GLY A 135 5.76 23.01 -26.01
C GLY A 135 4.72 22.28 -25.16
N THR A 136 4.79 20.96 -25.14
CA THR A 136 4.03 20.12 -24.20
C THR A 136 4.82 19.99 -22.91
N ASP A 137 4.20 20.30 -21.78
CA ASP A 137 4.76 20.11 -20.44
C ASP A 137 4.33 18.73 -19.93
N TYR A 138 5.29 17.98 -19.38
CA TYR A 138 5.09 16.64 -18.85
C TYR A 138 5.21 16.66 -17.31
N SER A 139 4.41 15.87 -16.61
CA SER A 139 4.54 15.67 -15.16
C SER A 139 4.05 14.30 -14.73
N SER A 140 4.57 13.78 -13.61
CA SER A 140 4.24 12.44 -13.15
C SER A 140 2.80 12.33 -12.60
N TYR A 141 2.19 11.15 -12.79
CA TYR A 141 0.97 10.75 -12.10
C TYR A 141 1.22 10.14 -10.71
N VAL A 142 2.45 9.67 -10.46
CA VAL A 142 2.85 9.04 -9.21
C VAL A 142 2.72 10.02 -8.05
N LYS A 143 2.13 9.57 -6.94
CA LYS A 143 1.85 10.40 -5.76
C LYS A 143 2.66 10.04 -4.52
N ALA A 144 3.12 8.80 -4.41
CA ALA A 144 3.99 8.36 -3.33
C ALA A 144 5.44 8.77 -3.60
N GLU A 145 6.22 8.90 -2.54
CA GLU A 145 7.63 9.24 -2.66
C GLU A 145 8.47 7.99 -3.02
N PRO A 146 9.25 8.03 -4.11
CA PRO A 146 10.14 6.94 -4.49
C PRO A 146 11.44 6.97 -3.67
N PHE A 147 12.11 5.81 -3.56
CA PHE A 147 13.33 5.63 -2.75
C PHE A 147 14.48 6.59 -3.13
N TRP A 148 14.53 7.04 -4.38
CA TRP A 148 15.60 7.92 -4.84
C TRP A 148 15.49 9.33 -4.30
N ARG A 149 14.28 9.79 -3.94
CA ARG A 149 14.13 11.06 -3.23
C ARG A 149 14.61 10.92 -1.79
N LYS A 150 14.27 9.83 -1.11
CA LYS A 150 14.73 9.53 0.25
C LYS A 150 16.26 9.41 0.35
N THR A 151 16.90 8.73 -0.60
CA THR A 151 18.37 8.66 -0.67
C THR A 151 18.98 10.03 -0.99
N SER A 152 18.38 10.80 -1.90
CA SER A 152 18.82 12.16 -2.22
C SER A 152 18.75 13.11 -1.02
N ASP A 153 17.64 13.07 -0.28
CA ASP A 153 17.45 13.89 0.93
C ASP A 153 18.45 13.53 2.04
N ALA A 154 18.89 12.26 2.07
CA ALA A 154 19.95 11.78 2.96
C ALA A 154 21.37 12.07 2.44
N GLY A 155 21.52 12.66 1.24
CA GLY A 155 22.81 12.92 0.61
C GLY A 155 23.54 11.66 0.14
N ILE A 156 22.81 10.55 -0.07
CA ILE A 156 23.37 9.29 -0.58
C ILE A 156 23.34 9.32 -2.11
N PRO A 157 24.48 9.16 -2.78
CA PRO A 157 24.53 9.14 -4.24
C PRO A 157 23.68 8.02 -4.83
N THR A 158 22.79 8.36 -5.76
CA THR A 158 21.87 7.42 -6.42
C THR A 158 21.90 7.63 -7.94
N THR A 159 22.35 6.61 -8.66
CA THR A 159 22.33 6.55 -10.12
C THR A 159 21.24 5.59 -10.60
N ILE A 160 20.30 6.10 -11.39
CA ILE A 160 19.15 5.36 -11.92
C ILE A 160 19.19 5.36 -13.43
N ILE A 161 19.09 4.18 -14.03
CA ILE A 161 19.16 4.02 -15.47
C ILE A 161 17.97 3.19 -15.93
N ARG A 162 17.07 3.81 -16.69
CA ARG A 162 15.93 3.14 -17.35
C ARG A 162 14.88 2.55 -16.42
N TRP A 163 14.85 2.98 -15.16
CA TRP A 163 13.78 2.57 -14.26
C TRP A 163 12.41 3.01 -14.81
N PRO A 164 11.41 2.12 -14.96
CA PRO A 164 10.10 2.50 -15.48
C PRO A 164 9.41 3.60 -14.67
N MET A 165 8.54 4.40 -15.30
CA MET A 165 7.80 5.50 -14.61
C MET A 165 8.68 6.65 -14.08
N THR A 166 9.83 6.90 -14.70
CA THR A 166 10.75 8.00 -14.36
C THR A 166 10.78 9.14 -15.38
N PHE A 167 9.80 9.22 -16.29
CA PHE A 167 9.64 10.36 -17.19
C PHE A 167 8.49 11.28 -16.74
N PRO A 168 8.69 12.62 -16.63
CA PRO A 168 9.97 13.32 -16.80
C PRO A 168 10.96 13.00 -15.67
N PRO A 169 12.28 13.10 -15.91
CA PRO A 169 13.30 12.79 -14.93
C PRO A 169 13.19 13.69 -13.70
N GLU A 170 13.36 13.10 -12.52
CA GLU A 170 13.40 13.83 -11.25
C GLU A 170 14.82 14.26 -10.90
N ARG A 171 14.92 15.27 -10.03
CA ARG A 171 16.19 15.64 -9.41
C ARG A 171 16.60 14.55 -8.44
N VAL A 172 17.87 14.13 -8.52
CA VAL A 172 18.48 13.17 -7.60
C VAL A 172 19.88 13.63 -7.21
N GLU A 173 20.35 13.27 -6.02
CA GLU A 173 21.77 13.35 -5.68
C GLU A 173 22.50 12.24 -6.45
N GLY A 174 22.86 12.52 -7.70
CA GLY A 174 23.43 11.52 -8.61
C GLY A 174 22.97 11.75 -10.05
N LYS A 175 22.57 10.68 -10.73
CA LYS A 175 22.19 10.71 -12.15
C LYS A 175 20.90 9.92 -12.38
N MET A 176 20.07 10.37 -13.29
CA MET A 176 18.87 9.65 -13.72
C MET A 176 18.78 9.66 -15.23
N LEU A 177 18.53 8.50 -15.85
CA LEU A 177 18.07 8.36 -17.22
C LEU A 177 16.68 7.72 -17.19
N SER A 178 15.68 8.44 -17.72
CA SER A 178 14.29 7.99 -17.69
C SER A 178 14.09 6.67 -18.45
N GLY A 179 13.21 5.81 -17.93
CA GLY A 179 12.78 4.55 -18.53
C GLY A 179 11.45 4.64 -19.28
N LEU A 180 10.58 3.66 -19.06
CA LEU A 180 9.22 3.60 -19.63
C LEU A 180 8.49 4.94 -19.50
N GLY A 181 7.94 5.42 -20.63
CA GLY A 181 7.21 6.68 -20.73
C GLY A 181 7.93 7.82 -21.45
N VAL A 182 9.20 7.67 -21.83
CA VAL A 182 9.86 8.68 -22.70
C VAL A 182 9.24 8.62 -24.10
N PRO A 183 8.65 9.72 -24.61
CA PRO A 183 8.06 9.76 -25.95
C PRO A 183 9.11 10.01 -27.04
N ASP A 184 8.72 9.82 -28.30
CA ASP A 184 9.49 10.19 -29.49
C ASP A 184 9.35 11.70 -29.81
N VAL A 185 9.97 12.16 -30.91
CA VAL A 185 9.82 13.56 -31.35
C VAL A 185 8.40 13.95 -31.76
N LYS A 186 7.52 12.98 -32.03
CA LYS A 186 6.09 13.17 -32.36
C LYS A 186 5.18 13.12 -31.13
N GLY A 187 5.70 12.72 -29.96
CA GLY A 187 4.93 12.51 -28.74
C GLY A 187 4.34 11.10 -28.59
N LEU A 188 4.78 10.13 -29.39
CA LEU A 188 4.34 8.73 -29.38
C LEU A 188 5.28 7.87 -28.52
N LEU A 189 4.78 6.78 -27.96
CA LEU A 189 5.59 5.81 -27.20
C LEU A 189 6.22 4.74 -28.11
N SER A 190 5.57 4.44 -29.22
CA SER A 190 5.98 3.50 -30.26
C SER A 190 5.31 3.96 -31.56
N GLY A 191 5.95 3.69 -32.71
CA GLY A 191 5.35 3.90 -34.02
C GLY A 191 6.37 4.05 -35.14
N TYR A 192 6.25 3.20 -36.14
CA TYR A 192 7.19 3.13 -37.26
C TYR A 192 6.68 3.83 -38.53
N THR A 193 7.52 3.84 -39.57
CA THR A 193 7.08 4.17 -40.94
C THR A 193 7.64 3.14 -41.91
N PHE A 194 6.76 2.57 -42.73
CA PHE A 194 7.11 1.54 -43.70
C PHE A 194 6.98 2.09 -45.12
N TYR A 195 8.07 2.08 -45.89
CA TYR A 195 8.09 2.54 -47.27
C TYR A 195 8.04 1.35 -48.20
N THR A 196 7.09 1.33 -49.13
CA THR A 196 6.98 0.23 -50.09
C THR A 196 6.63 0.69 -51.50
N SER A 197 7.15 0.01 -52.51
CA SER A 197 6.71 0.20 -53.91
C SER A 197 5.44 -0.58 -54.26
N THR A 198 4.90 -1.35 -53.33
CA THR A 198 3.62 -2.04 -53.43
C THR A 198 2.53 -1.13 -52.89
N ASP A 199 1.39 -1.03 -53.58
CA ASP A 199 0.25 -0.24 -53.12
C ASP A 199 -0.43 -0.92 -51.93
N LEU A 200 -0.21 -0.37 -50.73
CA LEU A 200 -0.82 -0.82 -49.48
C LEU A 200 -1.60 0.33 -48.84
N ASP A 201 -2.80 0.04 -48.34
CA ASP A 201 -3.68 1.00 -47.65
C ASP A 201 -3.55 0.81 -46.13
N ASP A 202 -2.61 1.55 -45.53
CA ASP A 202 -2.23 1.47 -44.11
C ASP A 202 -1.63 2.83 -43.69
N ASP A 203 -2.02 3.34 -42.51
CA ASP A 203 -1.66 4.68 -42.05
C ASP A 203 -0.19 4.83 -41.62
N LYS A 204 0.50 3.71 -41.36
CA LYS A 204 1.95 3.65 -41.10
C LYS A 204 2.75 3.44 -42.39
N VAL A 205 2.10 3.31 -43.54
CA VAL A 205 2.74 3.00 -44.83
C VAL A 205 2.84 4.23 -45.74
N VAL A 206 3.99 4.34 -46.40
CA VAL A 206 4.27 5.32 -47.46
C VAL A 206 4.52 4.58 -48.77
N ASN A 207 3.54 4.66 -49.67
CA ASN A 207 3.66 4.14 -51.03
C ASN A 207 4.65 5.01 -51.83
N VAL A 208 5.74 4.39 -52.30
CA VAL A 208 6.82 5.07 -53.02
C VAL A 208 6.97 4.58 -54.46
N GLN A 209 7.52 5.41 -55.32
CA GLN A 209 7.83 5.06 -56.71
C GLN A 209 9.33 5.08 -56.95
N ILE A 210 9.82 4.05 -57.65
CA ILE A 210 11.22 3.96 -58.07
C ILE A 210 11.32 4.55 -59.48
N ILE A 211 12.07 5.64 -59.62
CA ILE A 211 12.35 6.31 -60.90
C ILE A 211 13.87 6.35 -61.08
N ASP A 212 14.38 5.71 -62.13
CA ASP A 212 15.82 5.60 -62.41
C ASP A 212 16.66 5.10 -61.22
N GLY A 213 16.13 4.12 -60.46
CA GLY A 213 16.77 3.56 -59.26
C GLY A 213 16.74 4.49 -58.03
N LYS A 214 15.95 5.57 -58.08
CA LYS A 214 15.82 6.54 -56.99
C LYS A 214 14.38 6.65 -56.51
N ILE A 215 14.22 6.87 -55.21
CA ILE A 215 12.95 7.20 -54.56
C ILE A 215 13.11 8.56 -53.90
N SER A 216 12.12 9.45 -54.07
CA SER A 216 12.02 10.71 -53.32
C SER A 216 10.85 10.60 -52.36
N THR A 217 11.11 10.78 -51.07
CA THR A 217 10.12 10.63 -50.00
C THR A 217 10.47 11.54 -48.82
N GLU A 218 9.78 11.38 -47.69
CA GLU A 218 9.94 12.21 -46.51
C GLU A 218 9.96 11.38 -45.23
N VAL A 219 10.65 11.88 -44.22
CA VAL A 219 10.56 11.44 -42.82
C VAL A 219 9.62 12.37 -42.08
N TYR A 220 8.71 11.82 -41.28
CA TYR A 220 7.73 12.60 -40.53
C TYR A 220 8.21 12.92 -39.10
N GLY A 221 8.06 14.18 -38.70
CA GLY A 221 8.45 14.71 -37.40
C GLY A 221 7.27 15.31 -36.61
N PRO A 222 7.54 16.16 -35.60
CA PRO A 222 6.53 16.71 -34.70
C PRO A 222 5.37 17.42 -35.42
N LYS A 223 4.18 17.36 -34.81
CA LYS A 223 3.01 18.13 -35.26
C LYS A 223 3.12 19.58 -34.78
N ILE A 224 3.05 20.53 -35.71
CA ILE A 224 3.01 21.97 -35.42
C ILE A 224 1.62 22.55 -35.68
N GLN A 225 1.24 23.54 -34.87
CA GLN A 225 0.02 24.30 -35.11
C GLN A 225 0.26 25.30 -36.25
N LYS A 226 -0.46 25.14 -37.37
CA LYS A 226 -0.39 26.06 -38.50
C LYS A 226 -1.81 26.52 -38.83
N MET A 227 -2.13 27.77 -38.48
CA MET A 227 -3.51 28.30 -38.49
C MET A 227 -4.44 27.43 -37.59
N SER A 228 -5.59 26.98 -38.10
CA SER A 228 -6.54 26.12 -37.36
C SER A 228 -6.17 24.64 -37.35
N ASN A 229 -5.18 24.19 -38.12
CA ASN A 229 -4.88 22.77 -38.31
C ASN A 229 -3.51 22.39 -37.72
N ARG A 230 -3.39 21.16 -37.23
CA ARG A 230 -2.10 20.55 -36.87
C ARG A 230 -1.53 19.83 -38.09
N VAL A 231 -0.29 20.14 -38.45
CA VAL A 231 0.42 19.55 -39.60
C VAL A 231 1.74 18.99 -39.11
N SER A 232 2.11 17.77 -39.52
CA SER A 232 3.42 17.19 -39.23
C SER A 232 4.51 17.94 -39.99
N THR A 233 5.62 18.27 -39.32
CA THR A 233 6.83 18.69 -40.02
C THR A 233 7.43 17.51 -40.75
N THR A 234 8.11 17.74 -41.87
CA THR A 234 8.78 16.69 -42.63
C THR A 234 10.22 17.07 -42.96
N ALA A 235 11.06 16.05 -43.14
CA ALA A 235 12.42 16.18 -43.65
C ALA A 235 12.53 15.37 -44.95
N SER A 236 13.05 15.99 -46.01
CA SER A 236 13.18 15.31 -47.31
C SER A 236 14.23 14.21 -47.25
N MET A 237 13.90 13.05 -47.82
CA MET A 237 14.77 11.89 -47.92
C MET A 237 14.82 11.40 -49.37
N GLN A 238 16.04 11.23 -49.90
CA GLN A 238 16.25 10.51 -51.16
C GLN A 238 16.83 9.13 -50.87
N ILE A 239 16.35 8.13 -51.59
CA ILE A 239 16.83 6.75 -51.47
C ILE A 239 17.38 6.32 -52.83
N GLU A 240 18.64 5.89 -52.90
CA GLU A 240 19.20 5.23 -54.08
C GLU A 240 19.25 3.72 -53.85
N VAL A 241 18.47 2.97 -54.64
CA VAL A 241 18.39 1.50 -54.54
C VAL A 241 19.41 0.88 -55.50
N ARG A 242 20.35 0.08 -54.97
CA ARG A 242 21.33 -0.69 -55.75
C ARG A 242 21.19 -2.19 -55.48
N ALA A 243 21.95 -3.02 -56.20
CA ALA A 243 21.79 -4.47 -56.17
C ALA A 243 21.90 -5.10 -54.77
N ASP A 244 22.81 -4.62 -53.92
CA ASP A 244 23.08 -5.18 -52.57
C ASP A 244 23.08 -4.11 -51.46
N SER A 245 22.79 -2.85 -51.78
CA SER A 245 22.83 -1.75 -50.83
C SER A 245 21.86 -0.64 -51.20
N THR A 246 21.36 0.05 -50.18
CA THR A 246 20.48 1.20 -50.30
C THR A 246 21.13 2.40 -49.65
N PHE A 247 21.17 3.54 -50.36
CA PHE A 247 21.76 4.78 -49.84
C PHE A 247 20.66 5.76 -49.47
N LEU A 248 20.63 6.21 -48.22
CA LEU A 248 19.69 7.21 -47.73
C LEU A 248 20.41 8.55 -47.70
N ILE A 249 19.82 9.58 -48.32
CA ILE A 249 20.37 10.93 -48.35
C ILE A 249 19.39 11.86 -47.62
N ILE A 250 19.81 12.38 -46.48
CA ILE A 250 19.05 13.28 -45.60
C ILE A 250 19.99 14.41 -45.17
N ASP A 251 19.55 15.66 -45.26
CA ASP A 251 20.34 16.85 -44.91
C ASP A 251 21.75 16.87 -45.52
N ASP A 252 21.85 16.51 -46.81
CA ASP A 252 23.10 16.38 -47.59
C ASP A 252 24.10 15.33 -47.05
N LYS A 253 23.71 14.53 -46.05
CA LYS A 253 24.48 13.37 -45.55
C LYS A 253 23.98 12.09 -46.18
N GLN A 254 24.91 11.19 -46.50
CA GLN A 254 24.61 9.89 -47.10
C GLN A 254 24.88 8.77 -46.09
N TYR A 255 23.89 7.90 -45.89
CA TYR A 255 23.93 6.73 -45.02
C TYR A 255 23.78 5.46 -45.86
N VAL A 256 24.43 4.37 -45.44
CA VAL A 256 24.35 3.06 -46.13
C VAL A 256 23.49 2.13 -45.31
N VAL A 257 22.54 1.47 -45.97
CA VAL A 257 21.68 0.44 -45.37
C VAL A 257 21.85 -0.84 -46.18
N GLN A 258 22.39 -1.87 -45.53
CA GLN A 258 22.50 -3.20 -46.13
C GLN A 258 21.16 -3.92 -45.98
N LYS A 259 20.80 -4.71 -47.01
CA LYS A 259 19.58 -5.52 -46.95
C LYS A 259 19.70 -6.54 -45.81
N GLY A 260 18.70 -6.61 -44.94
CA GLY A 260 18.67 -7.54 -43.81
C GLY A 260 19.53 -7.12 -42.61
N GLU A 261 20.01 -5.87 -42.57
CA GLU A 261 20.77 -5.31 -41.44
C GLU A 261 20.20 -3.96 -41.04
N TRP A 262 20.24 -3.65 -39.74
CA TRP A 262 19.94 -2.31 -39.24
C TRP A 262 21.04 -1.33 -39.63
N SER A 263 20.65 -0.12 -40.02
CA SER A 263 21.59 0.96 -40.29
C SER A 263 22.32 1.42 -39.02
N GLU A 264 23.42 2.16 -39.21
CA GLU A 264 23.89 3.08 -38.16
C GLU A 264 22.81 4.13 -37.84
N TRP A 265 22.97 4.87 -36.75
CA TRP A 265 22.05 5.97 -36.40
C TRP A 265 22.02 7.03 -37.50
N ILE A 266 20.81 7.36 -37.96
CA ILE A 266 20.56 8.39 -38.96
C ILE A 266 20.01 9.62 -38.26
N ASN A 267 20.75 10.74 -38.32
CA ASN A 267 20.27 12.02 -37.81
C ASN A 267 19.32 12.69 -38.81
N VAL A 268 18.27 13.32 -38.29
CA VAL A 268 17.32 14.12 -39.06
C VAL A 268 16.96 15.40 -38.32
N GLU A 269 16.90 16.51 -39.05
CA GLU A 269 16.50 17.81 -38.52
C GLU A 269 15.11 18.23 -39.03
N PHE A 270 14.20 18.56 -38.10
CA PHE A 270 12.88 19.10 -38.42
C PHE A 270 12.83 20.61 -38.14
N LYS A 271 12.44 21.38 -39.15
CA LYS A 271 12.23 22.84 -39.02
C LYS A 271 10.81 23.09 -38.50
N VAL A 272 10.71 23.42 -37.20
CA VAL A 272 9.44 23.65 -36.49
C VAL A 272 9.02 25.11 -36.58
N ASP A 273 9.99 26.04 -36.50
CA ASP A 273 9.79 27.48 -36.71
C ASP A 273 11.08 28.11 -37.27
N VAL A 274 11.06 29.40 -37.63
CA VAL A 274 12.21 30.16 -38.18
C VAL A 274 13.45 30.08 -37.27
N LEU A 275 13.25 29.96 -35.96
CA LEU A 275 14.32 29.90 -34.95
C LEU A 275 14.41 28.56 -34.22
N LYS A 276 13.45 27.64 -34.39
CA LYS A 276 13.36 26.39 -33.63
C LYS A 276 13.50 25.17 -34.53
N LYS A 277 14.48 24.33 -34.20
CA LYS A 277 14.76 23.04 -34.83
C LYS A 277 14.56 21.93 -33.82
N VAL A 278 14.09 20.78 -34.28
CA VAL A 278 14.00 19.55 -33.49
C VAL A 278 14.91 18.51 -34.13
N HIS A 279 15.73 17.89 -33.30
CA HIS A 279 16.72 16.91 -33.72
C HIS A 279 16.23 15.51 -33.32
N GLY A 280 16.16 14.63 -34.32
CA GLY A 280 15.77 13.25 -34.12
C GLY A 280 16.80 12.29 -34.68
N ILE A 281 16.73 11.05 -34.19
CA ILE A 281 17.52 9.93 -34.70
C ILE A 281 16.61 8.73 -34.95
N PHE A 282 16.91 7.94 -35.97
CA PHE A 282 16.21 6.69 -36.26
C PHE A 282 17.16 5.69 -36.92
N LYS A 283 16.73 4.44 -37.01
CA LYS A 283 17.39 3.40 -37.81
C LYS A 283 16.50 2.95 -38.95
N ALA A 284 17.13 2.50 -40.03
CA ALA A 284 16.46 1.94 -41.20
C ALA A 284 16.82 0.47 -41.37
N TYR A 285 15.87 -0.31 -41.90
CA TYR A 285 16.04 -1.73 -42.21
C TYR A 285 15.40 -2.02 -43.57
N VAL A 286 16.17 -2.54 -44.52
CA VAL A 286 15.66 -2.88 -45.86
C VAL A 286 15.34 -4.37 -45.89
N THR A 287 14.05 -4.71 -45.98
CA THR A 287 13.57 -6.10 -46.06
C THR A 287 13.68 -6.62 -47.50
N HIS A 288 13.25 -5.84 -48.48
CA HIS A 288 13.25 -6.20 -49.90
C HIS A 288 13.72 -5.05 -50.80
N LEU A 289 14.39 -5.39 -51.91
CA LEU A 289 14.84 -4.44 -52.91
C LEU A 289 13.90 -4.39 -54.13
N ASP A 290 13.16 -5.48 -54.40
CA ASP A 290 12.13 -5.58 -55.43
C ASP A 290 11.08 -6.66 -55.06
N PRO A 291 9.80 -6.30 -54.80
CA PRO A 291 9.35 -4.91 -54.58
C PRO A 291 10.18 -4.26 -53.47
N PHE A 292 10.41 -2.95 -53.58
CA PHE A 292 11.17 -2.23 -52.57
C PHE A 292 10.36 -2.15 -51.28
N GLU A 293 10.98 -2.49 -50.17
CA GLU A 293 10.40 -2.43 -48.83
C GLU A 293 11.49 -2.02 -47.83
N MET A 294 11.21 -0.95 -47.09
CA MET A 294 12.11 -0.40 -46.08
C MET A 294 11.32 0.05 -44.87
N TYR A 295 11.77 -0.39 -43.71
CA TYR A 295 11.27 0.01 -42.42
C TYR A 295 12.16 1.09 -41.83
N ILE A 296 11.57 2.10 -41.19
CA ILE A 296 12.30 2.97 -40.27
C ILE A 296 11.68 2.89 -38.88
N THR A 297 12.55 2.87 -37.87
CA THR A 297 12.14 2.91 -36.46
C THR A 297 11.37 4.19 -36.16
N THR A 298 10.73 4.22 -35.01
CA THR A 298 10.26 5.45 -34.39
C THR A 298 11.40 6.48 -34.32
N VAL A 299 11.08 7.76 -34.54
CA VAL A 299 12.09 8.84 -34.55
C VAL A 299 12.36 9.30 -33.12
N ASN A 300 13.39 8.72 -32.53
CA ASN A 300 13.88 9.02 -31.19
C ASN A 300 14.34 10.48 -31.10
N MET A 301 14.35 11.04 -29.89
CA MET A 301 15.02 12.32 -29.65
C MET A 301 16.52 12.12 -29.81
N ASP A 302 17.23 13.13 -30.34
CA ASP A 302 18.69 13.10 -30.33
C ASP A 302 19.19 13.26 -28.88
N PRO A 303 19.87 12.27 -28.26
CA PRO A 303 20.31 12.35 -26.87
C PRO A 303 21.35 13.45 -26.64
N GLN A 304 21.99 13.99 -27.69
CA GLN A 304 22.91 15.12 -27.57
C GLN A 304 22.19 16.48 -27.56
N ASN A 305 20.93 16.51 -28.02
CA ASN A 305 20.10 17.72 -28.06
C ASN A 305 18.61 17.35 -27.99
N PRO A 306 18.15 16.76 -26.87
CA PRO A 306 16.82 16.21 -26.78
C PRO A 306 15.76 17.32 -26.73
N LEU A 307 14.56 17.04 -27.26
CA LEU A 307 13.46 18.01 -27.26
C LEU A 307 12.94 18.31 -25.85
N HIS A 308 13.01 17.32 -24.97
CA HIS A 308 12.63 17.37 -23.57
C HIS A 308 13.74 16.75 -22.73
N ASP A 309 13.87 17.17 -21.47
CA ASP A 309 14.81 16.54 -20.56
C ASP A 309 14.43 15.07 -20.35
N ILE A 310 15.33 14.17 -20.72
CA ILE A 310 15.19 12.71 -20.52
C ILE A 310 16.17 12.18 -19.45
N THR A 311 17.02 13.07 -18.92
CA THR A 311 17.96 12.78 -17.85
C THR A 311 17.97 13.87 -16.78
N TYR A 312 18.46 13.51 -15.60
CA TYR A 312 18.98 14.45 -14.62
C TYR A 312 20.45 14.12 -14.28
N PRO A 313 21.36 15.10 -14.20
CA PRO A 313 21.19 16.44 -14.77
C PRO A 313 20.89 16.36 -16.28
N ASP A 314 20.40 17.46 -16.86
CA ASP A 314 20.08 17.56 -18.30
C ASP A 314 21.30 17.22 -19.19
N THR A 315 22.52 17.53 -18.72
CA THR A 315 23.77 17.22 -19.44
C THR A 315 24.08 15.73 -19.52
N TYR A 316 23.55 14.91 -18.59
CA TYR A 316 23.90 13.48 -18.51
C TYR A 316 23.56 12.73 -19.80
N SER A 317 22.49 13.12 -20.51
CA SER A 317 22.13 12.54 -21.81
C SER A 317 23.25 12.69 -22.85
N SER A 318 23.80 13.90 -22.98
CA SER A 318 24.88 14.18 -23.93
C SER A 318 26.22 13.59 -23.48
N ASP A 319 26.46 13.55 -22.17
CA ASP A 319 27.64 12.91 -21.61
C ASP A 319 27.62 11.41 -21.93
N LEU A 320 26.49 10.74 -21.68
CA LEU A 320 26.30 9.32 -21.98
C LEU A 320 26.49 9.05 -23.48
N ALA A 321 25.89 9.87 -24.35
CA ALA A 321 26.07 9.75 -25.79
C ALA A 321 27.54 9.90 -26.23
N SER A 322 28.31 10.75 -25.55
CA SER A 322 29.75 10.91 -25.79
C SER A 322 30.58 9.71 -25.33
N MET A 323 30.06 8.94 -24.36
CA MET A 323 30.73 7.79 -23.76
C MET A 323 30.45 6.49 -24.50
N ILE A 324 29.20 6.25 -24.93
CA ILE A 324 28.77 4.97 -25.52
C ILE A 324 28.26 5.08 -26.97
N GLY A 325 28.24 6.30 -27.53
CA GLY A 325 27.60 6.59 -28.81
C GLY A 325 26.11 6.96 -28.66
N LEU A 326 25.47 7.30 -29.77
CA LEU A 326 24.03 7.57 -29.79
C LEU A 326 23.26 6.31 -29.37
N TYR A 327 22.14 6.50 -28.68
CA TYR A 327 21.38 5.44 -28.04
C TYR A 327 19.87 5.66 -28.17
N TYR A 328 19.08 4.60 -28.05
CA TYR A 328 17.62 4.67 -28.11
C TYR A 328 17.08 5.51 -26.96
N THR A 329 16.42 6.64 -27.19
CA THR A 329 15.88 7.47 -26.08
C THR A 329 14.49 7.04 -25.63
N LEU A 330 13.73 6.36 -26.49
CA LEU A 330 12.38 5.90 -26.20
C LEU A 330 12.31 5.02 -24.95
N GLY A 331 11.19 5.16 -24.24
CA GLY A 331 10.88 4.32 -23.09
C GLY A 331 10.39 2.91 -23.46
N LEU A 332 10.01 2.69 -24.73
CA LEU A 332 9.71 1.39 -25.34
C LEU A 332 10.45 1.32 -26.67
N PRO A 333 11.74 0.95 -26.66
CA PRO A 333 12.61 1.08 -27.84
C PRO A 333 12.48 -0.05 -28.88
N GLU A 334 12.00 -1.24 -28.49
CA GLU A 334 11.83 -2.38 -29.38
C GLU A 334 10.66 -2.19 -30.36
N GLU A 335 10.88 -2.53 -31.63
CA GLU A 335 9.90 -2.37 -32.70
C GLU A 335 8.89 -3.53 -32.77
N THR A 336 8.21 -3.81 -31.66
CA THR A 336 7.21 -4.88 -31.58
C THR A 336 6.01 -4.62 -32.49
N ASP A 337 5.61 -3.36 -32.70
CA ASP A 337 4.51 -3.01 -33.60
C ASP A 337 4.83 -3.43 -35.04
N GLY A 338 6.05 -3.15 -35.52
CA GLY A 338 6.48 -3.56 -36.85
C GLY A 338 6.49 -5.07 -37.02
N PHE A 339 6.88 -5.80 -35.96
CA PHE A 339 6.89 -7.26 -35.98
C PHE A 339 5.48 -7.84 -36.00
N VAL A 340 4.60 -7.36 -35.12
CA VAL A 340 3.19 -7.79 -35.05
C VAL A 340 2.44 -7.47 -36.35
N ASP A 341 2.73 -6.33 -36.97
CA ASP A 341 2.13 -5.92 -38.25
C ASP A 341 2.78 -6.65 -39.46
N GLY A 342 3.74 -7.56 -39.23
CA GLY A 342 4.41 -8.35 -40.28
C GLY A 342 5.32 -7.52 -41.20
N ARG A 343 5.85 -6.39 -40.72
CA ARG A 343 6.73 -5.48 -41.48
C ARG A 343 8.21 -5.75 -41.29
N ILE A 344 8.58 -6.42 -40.21
CA ILE A 344 9.94 -6.89 -39.94
C ILE A 344 9.91 -8.36 -39.54
N ASP A 345 11.02 -9.06 -39.72
CA ASP A 345 11.17 -10.48 -39.42
C ASP A 345 11.85 -10.72 -38.05
N ASP A 346 11.92 -11.99 -37.61
CA ASP A 346 12.57 -12.40 -36.36
C ASP A 346 14.02 -11.89 -36.27
N ALA A 347 14.73 -11.89 -37.40
CA ALA A 347 16.13 -11.47 -37.46
C ALA A 347 16.28 -9.97 -37.20
N ALA A 348 15.40 -9.14 -37.77
CA ALA A 348 15.35 -7.72 -37.50
C ALA A 348 15.05 -7.43 -36.02
N LEU A 349 13.98 -8.04 -35.47
CA LEU A 349 13.57 -7.80 -34.09
C LEU A 349 14.65 -8.25 -33.09
N LEU A 350 15.12 -9.49 -33.19
CA LEU A 350 16.16 -10.02 -32.29
C LEU A 350 17.49 -9.28 -32.46
N GLY A 351 17.80 -8.82 -33.68
CA GLY A 351 18.95 -7.98 -33.95
C GLY A 351 18.88 -6.65 -33.20
N GLN A 352 17.73 -5.97 -33.25
CA GLN A 352 17.50 -4.71 -32.55
C GLN A 352 17.57 -4.90 -31.02
N ILE A 353 16.91 -5.94 -30.50
CA ILE A 353 16.95 -6.29 -29.07
C ILE A 353 18.40 -6.50 -28.61
N ASN A 354 19.21 -7.20 -29.41
CA ASN A 354 20.62 -7.38 -29.07
C ASN A 354 21.41 -6.05 -29.07
N GLU A 355 21.11 -5.10 -29.97
CA GLU A 355 21.72 -3.77 -29.93
C GLU A 355 21.33 -3.01 -28.66
N ILE A 356 20.04 -3.02 -28.29
CA ILE A 356 19.53 -2.41 -27.07
C ILE A 356 20.20 -3.04 -25.84
N GLU A 357 20.31 -4.36 -25.80
CA GLU A 357 20.97 -5.09 -24.71
C GLU A 357 22.45 -4.72 -24.55
N VAL A 358 23.19 -4.61 -25.65
CA VAL A 358 24.59 -4.16 -25.63
C VAL A 358 24.68 -2.71 -25.17
N GLU A 359 23.79 -1.85 -25.64
CA GLU A 359 23.68 -0.45 -25.23
C GLU A 359 23.45 -0.34 -23.71
N ARG A 360 22.46 -1.05 -23.16
CA ARG A 360 22.15 -1.06 -21.72
C ARG A 360 23.31 -1.59 -20.89
N GLN A 361 24.01 -2.63 -21.36
CA GLN A 361 25.22 -3.11 -20.71
C GLN A 361 26.35 -2.07 -20.74
N ASN A 362 26.55 -1.34 -21.84
CA ASN A 362 27.56 -0.29 -21.91
C ASN A 362 27.23 0.87 -20.94
N MET A 363 25.96 1.24 -20.81
CA MET A 363 25.51 2.21 -19.79
C MET A 363 25.81 1.71 -18.38
N PHE A 364 25.44 0.46 -18.09
CA PHE A 364 25.72 -0.20 -16.81
C PHE A 364 27.21 -0.18 -16.48
N TRP A 365 28.05 -0.72 -17.35
CA TRP A 365 29.49 -0.84 -17.09
C TRP A 365 30.16 0.51 -16.97
N LYS A 366 29.65 1.54 -17.65
CA LYS A 366 30.20 2.89 -17.52
C LYS A 366 29.98 3.43 -16.11
N GLU A 367 28.75 3.35 -15.61
CA GLU A 367 28.42 3.85 -14.28
C GLU A 367 28.96 2.93 -13.17
N PHE A 368 28.89 1.61 -13.35
CA PHE A 368 29.41 0.62 -12.40
C PHE A 368 30.92 0.77 -12.15
N ASN A 369 31.72 1.10 -13.16
CA ASN A 369 33.17 1.27 -13.00
C ASN A 369 33.56 2.57 -12.26
N GLU A 370 32.65 3.53 -12.17
CA GLU A 370 32.87 4.80 -11.45
C GLU A 370 32.13 4.85 -10.11
N TRP A 371 31.38 3.79 -9.78
CA TRP A 371 30.53 3.71 -8.61
C TRP A 371 31.28 3.14 -7.40
N ASP A 372 31.37 3.93 -6.34
CA ASP A 372 32.08 3.58 -5.10
C ASP A 372 31.22 3.70 -3.83
N GLU A 373 30.04 4.32 -3.88
CA GLU A 373 29.09 4.42 -2.76
C GLU A 373 27.62 4.61 -3.21
N GLY A 374 26.68 4.32 -2.32
CA GLY A 374 25.26 4.61 -2.52
C GLY A 374 24.54 3.57 -3.38
N VAL A 375 23.65 4.02 -4.27
CA VAL A 375 22.79 3.13 -5.08
C VAL A 375 23.11 3.23 -6.57
N LEU A 376 23.31 2.09 -7.22
CA LEU A 376 23.28 1.97 -8.67
C LEU A 376 22.11 1.05 -9.07
N ALA A 377 21.15 1.60 -9.80
CA ALA A 377 19.95 0.90 -10.24
C ALA A 377 19.80 0.94 -11.76
N LEU A 378 19.64 -0.23 -12.38
CA LEU A 378 19.38 -0.35 -13.82
C LEU A 378 18.34 -1.41 -14.11
N VAL A 379 17.47 -1.14 -15.09
CA VAL A 379 16.46 -2.10 -15.58
C VAL A 379 16.78 -2.52 -17.01
N PHE A 380 16.70 -3.83 -17.27
CA PHE A 380 16.64 -4.45 -18.59
C PHE A 380 15.19 -4.83 -18.88
N ASP A 381 14.64 -4.33 -19.98
CA ASP A 381 13.23 -4.41 -20.39
C ASP A 381 12.99 -5.43 -21.52
N SER A 382 14.03 -5.88 -22.21
CA SER A 382 13.86 -6.70 -23.42
C SER A 382 13.33 -8.12 -23.17
N SER A 383 13.47 -8.69 -21.96
CA SER A 383 12.95 -10.04 -21.66
C SER A 383 11.44 -10.10 -21.84
N ASP A 384 10.73 -9.14 -21.25
CA ASP A 384 9.29 -9.01 -21.38
C ASP A 384 8.84 -8.95 -22.86
N ARG A 385 9.48 -8.10 -23.66
CA ARG A 385 9.20 -7.98 -25.11
C ARG A 385 9.44 -9.27 -25.89
N ILE A 386 10.56 -9.96 -25.63
CA ILE A 386 10.84 -11.27 -26.26
C ILE A 386 9.74 -12.26 -25.91
N GLN A 387 9.38 -12.35 -24.63
CA GLN A 387 8.42 -13.34 -24.18
C GLN A 387 7.02 -13.05 -24.72
N HIS A 388 6.60 -11.80 -24.88
CA HIS A 388 5.32 -11.47 -25.51
C HIS A 388 5.18 -12.03 -26.93
N VAL A 389 6.23 -11.96 -27.75
CA VAL A 389 6.13 -12.29 -29.19
C VAL A 389 6.77 -13.63 -29.59
N PHE A 390 7.51 -14.27 -28.68
CA PHE A 390 8.12 -15.58 -28.87
C PHE A 390 7.60 -16.64 -27.88
N TRP A 391 6.50 -16.38 -27.18
CA TRP A 391 5.82 -17.40 -26.38
C TRP A 391 5.27 -18.51 -27.30
N ASP A 392 5.34 -19.77 -26.86
CA ASP A 392 4.70 -20.88 -27.58
C ASP A 392 4.14 -21.89 -26.57
N GLU A 393 2.82 -21.91 -26.44
CA GLU A 393 2.10 -22.77 -25.52
C GLU A 393 1.90 -24.21 -26.06
N LYS A 394 2.02 -24.45 -27.37
CA LYS A 394 1.87 -25.80 -27.98
C LYS A 394 2.97 -26.78 -27.57
N LEU A 395 3.91 -26.31 -26.76
CA LEU A 395 5.10 -26.98 -26.25
C LEU A 395 5.06 -27.16 -24.72
N LEU A 396 3.98 -26.73 -24.05
CA LEU A 396 3.76 -26.87 -22.60
C LEU A 396 2.91 -28.12 -22.35
N GLY A 397 3.60 -29.25 -22.09
CA GLY A 397 2.92 -30.51 -21.79
C GLY A 397 2.40 -30.53 -20.36
N ASP A 398 1.10 -30.77 -20.21
CA ASP A 398 0.51 -31.41 -19.03
C ASP A 398 1.11 -32.82 -18.91
N ASP A 399 2.11 -33.00 -18.03
CA ASP A 399 2.30 -34.19 -17.18
C ASP A 399 3.72 -34.33 -16.58
N ASP A 400 4.75 -33.65 -17.11
CA ASP A 400 6.15 -33.87 -16.67
C ASP A 400 6.90 -32.62 -16.13
N GLY A 401 6.27 -31.44 -16.09
CA GLY A 401 6.85 -30.23 -15.47
C GLY A 401 8.07 -29.63 -16.17
N ILE A 402 8.34 -29.99 -17.44
CA ILE A 402 9.41 -29.42 -18.26
C ILE A 402 8.79 -28.57 -19.38
N TYR A 403 8.93 -27.25 -19.29
CA TYR A 403 8.60 -26.28 -20.33
C TYR A 403 9.48 -26.50 -21.56
N SER A 404 8.92 -26.68 -22.75
CA SER A 404 9.70 -26.49 -23.97
C SER A 404 9.72 -24.99 -24.32
N ILE A 405 10.76 -24.32 -23.81
CA ILE A 405 10.95 -22.86 -23.89
C ILE A 405 11.50 -22.48 -25.27
N ASN A 406 10.95 -21.43 -25.87
CA ASN A 406 11.44 -20.88 -27.14
C ASN A 406 12.95 -20.56 -27.05
N PRO A 407 13.77 -20.97 -28.04
CA PRO A 407 15.21 -20.69 -28.04
C PRO A 407 15.60 -19.20 -27.91
N ALA A 408 14.75 -18.27 -28.36
CA ALA A 408 14.98 -16.84 -28.19
C ALA A 408 14.98 -16.44 -26.70
N ILE A 409 13.99 -16.92 -25.93
CA ILE A 409 13.88 -16.72 -24.48
C ILE A 409 15.08 -17.35 -23.78
N VAL A 410 15.42 -18.60 -24.10
CA VAL A 410 16.58 -19.29 -23.50
C VAL A 410 17.89 -18.51 -23.73
N LYS A 411 18.14 -18.06 -24.97
CA LYS A 411 19.34 -17.29 -25.30
C LYS A 411 19.43 -15.98 -24.54
N TYR A 412 18.30 -15.31 -24.31
CA TYR A 412 18.25 -14.10 -23.51
C TYR A 412 18.63 -14.37 -22.05
N TYR A 413 18.02 -15.39 -21.44
CA TYR A 413 18.32 -15.79 -20.05
C TYR A 413 19.79 -16.18 -19.89
N GLU A 414 20.36 -16.96 -20.85
CA GLU A 414 21.79 -17.29 -20.86
C GLU A 414 22.68 -16.04 -21.02
N ALA A 415 22.23 -15.02 -21.76
CA ALA A 415 22.96 -13.76 -21.89
C ALA A 415 22.94 -12.95 -20.58
N LYS A 416 21.79 -12.89 -19.90
CA LYS A 416 21.65 -12.30 -18.56
C LYS A 416 22.49 -13.06 -17.53
N ASP A 417 22.52 -14.39 -17.58
CA ASP A 417 23.35 -15.21 -16.70
C ASP A 417 24.85 -14.86 -16.83
N ARG A 418 25.36 -14.73 -18.07
CA ARG A 418 26.74 -14.28 -18.31
C ARG A 418 26.99 -12.87 -17.80
N PHE A 419 26.01 -11.98 -17.90
CA PHE A 419 26.12 -10.62 -17.37
C PHE A 419 26.19 -10.64 -15.83
N ILE A 420 25.30 -11.38 -15.16
CA ILE A 420 25.32 -11.57 -13.71
C ILE A 420 26.63 -12.21 -13.25
N GLY A 421 27.17 -13.20 -13.98
CA GLY A 421 28.48 -13.78 -13.68
C GLY A 421 29.59 -12.74 -13.61
N LYS A 422 29.64 -11.80 -14.57
CA LYS A 422 30.61 -10.70 -14.55
C LYS A 422 30.39 -9.75 -13.37
N VAL A 423 29.14 -9.46 -13.00
CA VAL A 423 28.83 -8.63 -11.83
C VAL A 423 29.33 -9.31 -10.56
N LEU A 424 29.02 -10.60 -10.37
CA LEU A 424 29.46 -11.38 -9.21
C LEU A 424 30.98 -11.48 -9.08
N ASP A 425 31.71 -11.45 -10.19
CA ASP A 425 33.17 -11.47 -10.18
C ASP A 425 33.80 -10.11 -9.83
N MET A 426 33.02 -9.02 -9.84
CA MET A 426 33.52 -7.65 -9.66
C MET A 426 33.02 -6.96 -8.38
N ILE A 427 31.87 -7.36 -7.82
CA ILE A 427 31.38 -6.81 -6.56
C ILE A 427 32.20 -7.35 -5.37
N ASP A 428 32.29 -6.57 -4.29
CA ASP A 428 32.88 -7.00 -3.02
C ASP A 428 31.81 -7.58 -2.08
N ASP A 429 32.26 -8.20 -0.99
CA ASP A 429 31.41 -8.86 0.00
C ASP A 429 30.46 -7.87 0.73
N ASP A 430 30.80 -6.57 0.72
CA ASP A 430 30.04 -5.49 1.35
C ASP A 430 29.01 -4.84 0.43
N THR A 431 29.00 -5.19 -0.87
CA THR A 431 27.98 -4.73 -1.81
C THR A 431 26.72 -5.57 -1.67
N LEU A 432 25.58 -4.95 -1.37
CA LEU A 432 24.28 -5.61 -1.47
C LEU A 432 23.85 -5.69 -2.95
N LEU A 433 23.66 -6.91 -3.47
CA LEU A 433 23.12 -7.15 -4.80
C LEU A 433 21.69 -7.68 -4.68
N ILE A 434 20.74 -7.01 -5.34
CA ILE A 434 19.38 -7.50 -5.56
C ILE A 434 19.10 -7.52 -7.06
N VAL A 435 18.81 -8.71 -7.61
CA VAL A 435 18.34 -8.88 -8.99
C VAL A 435 16.88 -9.31 -8.93
N PHE A 436 15.98 -8.63 -9.63
CA PHE A 436 14.56 -8.92 -9.52
C PHE A 436 13.78 -8.62 -10.80
N SER A 437 12.58 -9.20 -10.88
CA SER A 437 11.58 -8.94 -11.91
C SER A 437 10.28 -8.48 -11.29
N ASP A 438 9.57 -7.62 -12.00
CA ASP A 438 8.25 -7.15 -11.66
C ASP A 438 7.13 -8.18 -11.97
N HIS A 439 7.28 -9.05 -12.95
CA HIS A 439 6.32 -10.16 -13.09
C HIS A 439 6.92 -11.35 -13.83
N GLY A 440 6.19 -12.46 -13.78
CA GLY A 440 6.40 -13.59 -14.67
C GLY A 440 5.57 -13.43 -15.93
N ILE A 441 5.34 -14.54 -16.64
CA ILE A 441 4.54 -14.51 -17.86
C ILE A 441 3.76 -15.81 -18.05
N THR A 442 2.63 -15.71 -18.76
CA THR A 442 1.76 -16.82 -19.13
C THR A 442 1.23 -16.65 -20.56
N SER A 443 0.32 -17.50 -21.00
CA SER A 443 -0.26 -17.45 -22.35
C SER A 443 -1.40 -16.44 -22.48
N PHE A 444 -1.58 -15.92 -23.69
CA PHE A 444 -2.74 -15.16 -24.13
C PHE A 444 -3.32 -15.74 -25.41
N GLU A 445 -4.29 -16.63 -25.24
CA GLU A 445 -4.95 -17.33 -26.33
C GLU A 445 -6.27 -16.66 -26.73
N ARG A 446 -6.99 -16.07 -25.77
CA ARG A 446 -8.37 -15.61 -25.96
C ARG A 446 -8.63 -14.26 -25.32
N ALA A 447 -9.22 -13.36 -26.10
CA ALA A 447 -9.55 -12.00 -25.68
C ALA A 447 -11.00 -11.90 -25.19
N PHE A 448 -11.19 -11.26 -24.05
CA PHE A 448 -12.49 -10.96 -23.45
C PHE A 448 -12.88 -9.49 -23.65
N SER A 449 -14.00 -9.28 -24.33
CA SER A 449 -14.62 -7.98 -24.54
C SER A 449 -15.58 -7.68 -23.40
N LEU A 450 -15.05 -7.26 -22.24
CA LEU A 450 -15.88 -6.95 -21.07
C LEU A 450 -16.93 -5.87 -21.38
N ASN A 451 -16.62 -4.87 -22.20
CA ASN A 451 -17.60 -3.88 -22.60
C ASN A 451 -18.76 -4.48 -23.43
N ARG A 452 -18.49 -5.44 -24.33
CA ARG A 452 -19.56 -6.18 -25.02
C ARG A 452 -20.37 -7.04 -24.04
N TRP A 453 -19.71 -7.71 -23.10
CA TRP A 453 -20.38 -8.49 -22.05
C TRP A 453 -21.31 -7.61 -21.19
N LEU A 454 -20.87 -6.39 -20.82
CA LEU A 454 -21.70 -5.44 -20.08
C LEU A 454 -22.94 -5.01 -20.87
N VAL A 455 -22.82 -4.82 -22.19
CA VAL A 455 -23.96 -4.52 -23.07
C VAL A 455 -24.94 -5.70 -23.10
N ASN A 456 -24.44 -6.91 -23.33
CA ASN A 456 -25.27 -8.11 -23.44
C ASN A 456 -25.96 -8.48 -22.12
N ASN A 457 -25.39 -8.11 -20.98
CA ASN A 457 -25.95 -8.33 -19.66
C ASN A 457 -26.73 -7.13 -19.09
N GLY A 458 -26.91 -6.06 -19.88
CA GLY A 458 -27.78 -4.92 -19.54
C GLY A 458 -27.17 -3.89 -18.58
N TYR A 459 -25.85 -3.89 -18.40
CA TYR A 459 -25.14 -2.92 -17.56
C TYR A 459 -24.61 -1.71 -18.33
N MET A 460 -24.53 -1.81 -19.65
CA MET A 460 -24.14 -0.73 -20.53
C MET A 460 -25.13 -0.62 -21.69
N THR A 461 -25.51 0.61 -22.03
CA THR A 461 -26.44 0.89 -23.11
C THR A 461 -25.74 1.65 -24.23
N LEU A 462 -26.04 1.29 -25.47
CA LEU A 462 -25.53 1.96 -26.66
C LEU A 462 -26.64 2.75 -27.37
N ASN A 463 -26.34 3.96 -27.85
CA ASN A 463 -27.24 4.79 -28.67
C ASN A 463 -27.58 4.11 -30.01
N LYS A 464 -26.64 3.29 -30.50
CA LYS A 464 -26.79 2.50 -31.71
C LYS A 464 -26.06 1.17 -31.51
N ASP A 465 -26.70 0.07 -31.90
CA ASP A 465 -26.00 -1.21 -31.96
C ASP A 465 -24.92 -1.15 -33.05
N ILE A 466 -23.70 -1.48 -32.65
CA ILE A 466 -22.49 -1.36 -33.47
C ILE A 466 -22.24 -2.62 -34.31
N GLY A 467 -23.05 -3.67 -34.18
CA GLY A 467 -22.95 -4.86 -35.03
C GLY A 467 -21.54 -5.46 -35.02
N GLU A 468 -21.02 -5.80 -36.20
CA GLU A 468 -19.65 -6.31 -36.41
C GLU A 468 -18.57 -5.21 -36.42
N ASP A 469 -18.95 -3.92 -36.37
CA ASP A 469 -17.99 -2.81 -36.48
C ASP A 469 -17.27 -2.56 -35.14
N GLU A 470 -15.93 -2.52 -35.14
CA GLU A 470 -15.14 -2.04 -34.00
C GLU A 470 -15.35 -0.53 -33.82
N ALA A 471 -15.82 -0.13 -32.63
CA ALA A 471 -16.02 1.28 -32.29
C ALA A 471 -15.05 1.71 -31.18
N PRO A 472 -14.17 2.70 -31.42
CA PRO A 472 -13.23 3.17 -30.41
C PRO A 472 -13.88 4.16 -29.43
N LEU A 473 -13.29 4.27 -28.22
CA LEU A 473 -13.43 5.41 -27.30
C LEU A 473 -14.86 5.74 -26.86
N PHE A 474 -15.69 4.75 -26.51
CA PHE A 474 -17.05 4.93 -25.99
C PHE A 474 -18.02 5.74 -26.88
N LYS A 475 -17.72 5.93 -28.17
CA LYS A 475 -18.41 6.88 -29.06
C LYS A 475 -19.93 6.68 -29.15
N GLU A 476 -20.40 5.46 -28.91
CA GLU A 476 -21.81 5.08 -29.03
C GLU A 476 -22.47 4.80 -27.68
N VAL A 477 -21.80 5.03 -26.54
CA VAL A 477 -22.38 4.77 -25.20
C VAL A 477 -23.44 5.80 -24.83
N ASP A 478 -24.60 5.32 -24.42
CA ASP A 478 -25.61 6.13 -23.73
C ASP A 478 -25.31 6.13 -22.22
N TRP A 479 -24.57 7.14 -21.77
CA TRP A 479 -24.19 7.29 -20.37
C TRP A 479 -25.38 7.50 -19.43
N SER A 480 -26.52 7.99 -19.94
CA SER A 480 -27.72 8.18 -19.12
C SER A 480 -28.42 6.87 -18.75
N GLN A 481 -28.04 5.77 -19.39
CA GLN A 481 -28.58 4.42 -19.19
C GLN A 481 -27.46 3.38 -19.01
N THR A 482 -26.25 3.80 -18.63
CA THR A 482 -25.10 2.90 -18.42
C THR A 482 -24.71 2.89 -16.96
N ASN A 483 -24.66 1.71 -16.36
CA ASN A 483 -24.36 1.47 -14.95
C ASN A 483 -22.87 1.21 -14.71
N ALA A 484 -22.19 0.52 -15.62
CA ALA A 484 -20.78 0.16 -15.50
C ALA A 484 -20.07 0.15 -16.86
N TYR A 485 -18.75 0.35 -16.84
CA TYR A 485 -17.91 0.42 -18.04
C TYR A 485 -16.47 0.05 -17.73
N ALA A 486 -15.78 -0.58 -18.70
CA ALA A 486 -14.39 -0.96 -18.59
C ALA A 486 -13.48 -0.07 -19.46
N ALA A 487 -12.33 0.31 -18.89
CA ALA A 487 -11.24 1.03 -19.54
C ALA A 487 -9.95 0.64 -18.81
N GLY A 488 -8.91 0.22 -19.54
CA GLY A 488 -7.75 -0.48 -18.98
C GLY A 488 -7.82 -1.99 -19.16
N PHE A 489 -6.70 -2.66 -18.96
CA PHE A 489 -6.57 -4.09 -19.22
C PHE A 489 -7.15 -4.96 -18.11
N ASN A 490 -7.31 -4.44 -16.90
CA ASN A 490 -7.93 -5.19 -15.79
C ASN A 490 -8.97 -4.37 -15.03
N SER A 491 -9.38 -3.23 -15.58
CA SER A 491 -10.10 -2.20 -14.84
C SER A 491 -11.58 -2.09 -15.25
N LEU A 492 -12.48 -2.24 -14.26
CA LEU A 492 -13.92 -2.04 -14.40
C LEU A 492 -14.40 -0.95 -13.43
N TYR A 493 -15.19 0.00 -13.94
CA TYR A 493 -15.70 1.15 -13.21
C TYR A 493 -17.23 1.17 -13.19
N ILE A 494 -17.78 1.64 -12.09
CA ILE A 494 -19.20 1.99 -11.93
C ILE A 494 -19.40 3.43 -12.37
N ASN A 495 -20.47 3.69 -13.14
CA ASN A 495 -20.89 5.03 -13.52
C ASN A 495 -21.57 5.74 -12.34
N LEU A 496 -20.78 6.03 -11.30
CA LEU A 496 -21.22 6.45 -9.98
C LEU A 496 -21.58 7.94 -9.98
N LYS A 497 -22.77 8.25 -9.45
CA LYS A 497 -23.28 9.61 -9.32
C LYS A 497 -22.35 10.44 -8.43
N GLY A 498 -21.91 11.59 -8.95
CA GLY A 498 -21.03 12.52 -8.23
C GLY A 498 -19.54 12.27 -8.44
N ARG A 499 -19.14 11.10 -8.95
CA ARG A 499 -17.74 10.82 -9.35
C ARG A 499 -17.59 10.91 -10.86
N GLU A 500 -18.45 10.22 -11.61
CA GLU A 500 -18.47 10.25 -13.08
C GLU A 500 -19.30 11.43 -13.61
N GLY A 501 -18.88 12.01 -14.73
CA GLY A 501 -19.47 13.23 -15.30
C GLY A 501 -20.96 13.11 -15.67
N GLN A 502 -21.41 11.90 -16.00
CA GLN A 502 -22.81 11.53 -16.24
C GLN A 502 -23.21 10.30 -15.39
N GLY A 503 -22.68 10.22 -14.16
CA GLY A 503 -22.96 9.14 -13.22
C GLY A 503 -24.44 9.02 -12.86
N ILE A 504 -24.99 7.81 -12.96
CA ILE A 504 -26.41 7.52 -12.67
C ILE A 504 -26.61 6.56 -11.49
N VAL A 505 -25.57 5.80 -11.12
CA VAL A 505 -25.66 4.82 -10.03
C VAL A 505 -25.53 5.55 -8.69
N GLU A 506 -26.48 5.34 -7.77
CA GLU A 506 -26.44 5.95 -6.42
C GLU A 506 -25.82 5.03 -5.37
N ASN A 507 -26.10 3.73 -5.45
CA ASN A 507 -25.56 2.69 -4.56
C ASN A 507 -24.55 1.85 -5.34
N ARG A 508 -23.26 2.00 -5.01
CA ARG A 508 -22.16 1.29 -5.67
C ARG A 508 -22.10 -0.15 -5.21
N GLU A 509 -22.28 -0.37 -3.92
CA GLU A 509 -21.99 -1.59 -3.17
C GLU A 509 -22.81 -2.77 -3.72
N SER A 510 -24.12 -2.58 -3.87
CA SER A 510 -24.99 -3.64 -4.42
C SER A 510 -24.63 -4.02 -5.86
N LEU A 511 -24.20 -3.05 -6.68
CA LEU A 511 -23.90 -3.30 -8.09
C LEU A 511 -22.54 -3.99 -8.24
N VAL A 512 -21.53 -3.63 -7.44
CA VAL A 512 -20.23 -4.29 -7.50
C VAL A 512 -20.31 -5.74 -7.04
N GLU A 513 -21.09 -6.05 -6.00
CA GLU A 513 -21.32 -7.43 -5.55
C GLU A 513 -21.99 -8.28 -6.65
N GLU A 514 -23.04 -7.74 -7.29
CA GLU A 514 -23.72 -8.43 -8.40
C GLU A 514 -22.78 -8.67 -9.60
N LEU A 515 -21.97 -7.66 -9.95
CA LEU A 515 -21.01 -7.76 -11.05
C LEU A 515 -19.93 -8.80 -10.75
N VAL A 516 -19.34 -8.80 -9.54
CA VAL A 516 -18.34 -9.80 -9.13
C VAL A 516 -18.92 -11.21 -9.27
N GLU A 517 -20.12 -11.46 -8.71
CA GLU A 517 -20.74 -12.78 -8.77
C GLU A 517 -20.97 -13.26 -10.21
N LYS A 518 -21.40 -12.38 -11.11
CA LYS A 518 -21.64 -12.73 -12.52
C LYS A 518 -20.34 -12.88 -13.32
N LEU A 519 -19.35 -12.02 -13.08
CA LEU A 519 -18.07 -12.03 -13.77
C LEU A 519 -17.28 -13.31 -13.48
N GLU A 520 -17.22 -13.73 -12.21
CA GLU A 520 -16.52 -14.98 -11.82
C GLU A 520 -17.19 -16.25 -12.39
N LYS A 521 -18.44 -16.14 -12.85
CA LYS A 521 -19.19 -17.23 -13.50
C LYS A 521 -19.15 -17.16 -15.03
N VAL A 522 -18.43 -16.22 -15.63
CA VAL A 522 -18.29 -16.15 -17.10
C VAL A 522 -17.52 -17.37 -17.59
N VAL A 523 -18.20 -18.17 -18.42
CA VAL A 523 -17.67 -19.40 -19.02
C VAL A 523 -17.36 -19.15 -20.48
N ASP A 524 -16.18 -19.56 -20.93
CA ASP A 524 -15.86 -19.60 -22.34
C ASP A 524 -16.64 -20.74 -23.02
N PRO A 525 -17.51 -20.46 -24.01
CA PRO A 525 -18.27 -21.48 -24.72
C PRO A 525 -17.40 -22.47 -25.53
N LYS A 526 -16.15 -22.14 -25.87
CA LYS A 526 -15.24 -23.00 -26.64
C LYS A 526 -14.56 -24.06 -25.76
N THR A 527 -14.16 -23.68 -24.55
CA THR A 527 -13.42 -24.55 -23.61
C THR A 527 -14.32 -25.16 -22.52
N GLY A 528 -15.41 -24.48 -22.17
CA GLY A 528 -16.29 -24.85 -21.06
C GLY A 528 -15.77 -24.43 -19.69
N GLU A 529 -14.66 -23.67 -19.63
CA GLU A 529 -14.04 -23.22 -18.38
C GLU A 529 -14.40 -21.78 -18.03
N THR A 530 -14.34 -21.43 -16.75
CA THR A 530 -14.45 -20.01 -16.35
C THR A 530 -13.18 -19.24 -16.72
N ILE A 531 -13.33 -18.01 -17.20
CA ILE A 531 -12.21 -17.20 -17.71
C ILE A 531 -11.60 -16.27 -16.66
N ILE A 532 -12.38 -15.89 -15.65
CA ILE A 532 -11.96 -15.06 -14.52
C ILE A 532 -11.64 -15.98 -13.35
N ASN A 533 -10.46 -15.80 -12.76
CA ASN A 533 -10.09 -16.45 -11.51
C ASN A 533 -10.76 -15.75 -10.33
N ARG A 534 -10.69 -14.42 -10.30
CA ARG A 534 -11.30 -13.58 -9.27
C ARG A 534 -11.57 -12.17 -9.81
N ALA A 535 -12.67 -11.55 -9.38
CA ALA A 535 -12.94 -10.14 -9.60
C ALA A 535 -12.79 -9.41 -8.26
N TYR A 536 -11.67 -8.70 -8.07
CA TYR A 536 -11.31 -8.07 -6.80
C TYR A 536 -12.02 -6.74 -6.64
N LEU A 537 -12.68 -6.51 -5.50
CA LEU A 537 -13.12 -5.16 -5.15
C LEU A 537 -11.89 -4.33 -4.78
N ARG A 538 -11.87 -3.04 -5.13
CA ARG A 538 -10.72 -2.17 -4.81
C ARG A 538 -10.40 -2.13 -3.32
N GLU A 539 -11.41 -2.23 -2.47
CA GLU A 539 -11.27 -2.24 -1.01
C GLU A 539 -10.58 -3.51 -0.48
N GLU A 540 -10.54 -4.60 -1.26
CA GLU A 540 -9.85 -5.85 -0.89
C GLU A 540 -8.34 -5.81 -1.13
N ILE A 541 -7.89 -4.98 -2.07
CA ILE A 541 -6.52 -5.03 -2.61
C ILE A 541 -5.77 -3.70 -2.52
N TYR A 542 -6.47 -2.59 -2.27
CA TYR A 542 -5.88 -1.26 -2.17
C TYR A 542 -6.26 -0.59 -0.86
N SER A 543 -5.34 0.24 -0.37
CA SER A 543 -5.56 1.16 0.75
C SER A 543 -4.90 2.50 0.44
N GLY A 544 -5.43 3.59 0.99
CA GLY A 544 -4.81 4.91 0.88
C GLY A 544 -5.67 5.99 0.23
N PRO A 545 -5.14 7.22 0.14
CA PRO A 545 -5.92 8.42 -0.14
C PRO A 545 -6.41 8.52 -1.59
N TYR A 546 -5.96 7.66 -2.50
CA TYR A 546 -6.31 7.69 -3.92
C TYR A 546 -7.30 6.60 -4.35
N LEU A 547 -7.95 5.93 -3.39
CA LEU A 547 -9.00 4.92 -3.66
C LEU A 547 -10.14 5.42 -4.55
N SER A 548 -10.45 6.72 -4.53
CA SER A 548 -11.49 7.30 -5.40
C SER A 548 -11.15 7.21 -6.89
N ASP A 549 -9.86 7.21 -7.23
CA ASP A 549 -9.35 7.14 -8.60
C ASP A 549 -9.18 5.69 -9.10
N ALA A 550 -9.21 4.71 -8.18
CA ALA A 550 -9.06 3.30 -8.51
C ALA A 550 -10.25 2.75 -9.33
N PRO A 551 -10.05 1.70 -10.15
CA PRO A 551 -11.15 0.87 -10.65
C PRO A 551 -11.99 0.36 -9.49
N ASP A 552 -13.29 0.18 -9.70
CA ASP A 552 -14.16 -0.35 -8.64
C ASP A 552 -13.99 -1.86 -8.50
N ILE A 553 -13.70 -2.52 -9.62
CA ILE A 553 -13.38 -3.95 -9.70
C ILE A 553 -12.12 -4.12 -10.56
N VAL A 554 -11.14 -4.88 -10.04
CA VAL A 554 -9.95 -5.32 -10.78
C VAL A 554 -10.12 -6.78 -11.19
N ILE A 555 -10.05 -7.06 -12.48
CA ILE A 555 -10.30 -8.38 -13.05
C ILE A 555 -9.01 -9.21 -13.04
N GLY A 556 -8.99 -10.31 -12.28
CA GLY A 556 -7.95 -11.32 -12.32
C GLY A 556 -8.31 -12.44 -13.30
N PHE A 557 -7.81 -12.37 -14.53
CA PHE A 557 -8.01 -13.44 -15.52
C PHE A 557 -7.24 -14.71 -15.17
N LYS A 558 -7.72 -15.87 -15.66
CA LYS A 558 -6.92 -17.09 -15.69
C LYS A 558 -5.89 -17.06 -16.83
N PRO A 559 -4.81 -17.88 -16.76
CA PRO A 559 -3.92 -18.13 -17.90
C PRO A 559 -4.69 -18.43 -19.19
N GLY A 560 -4.19 -17.94 -20.31
CA GLY A 560 -4.83 -18.05 -21.63
C GLY A 560 -5.85 -16.94 -21.91
N TYR A 561 -6.33 -16.20 -20.91
CA TYR A 561 -7.34 -15.15 -21.09
C TYR A 561 -6.81 -13.76 -20.74
N ARG A 562 -7.33 -12.75 -21.45
CA ARG A 562 -7.03 -11.34 -21.19
C ARG A 562 -8.16 -10.43 -21.64
N MET A 563 -8.21 -9.21 -21.14
CA MET A 563 -9.03 -8.15 -21.72
C MET A 563 -8.63 -7.86 -23.18
N SER A 564 -9.63 -7.66 -24.04
CA SER A 564 -9.43 -7.25 -25.43
C SER A 564 -8.78 -5.87 -25.54
N TRP A 565 -8.02 -5.67 -26.62
CA TRP A 565 -7.40 -4.38 -26.96
C TRP A 565 -8.43 -3.26 -27.05
N GLN A 566 -9.59 -3.56 -27.65
CA GLN A 566 -10.68 -2.62 -27.85
C GLN A 566 -11.26 -2.18 -26.51
N THR A 567 -11.61 -3.11 -25.61
CA THR A 567 -12.12 -2.76 -24.27
C THR A 567 -11.13 -1.92 -23.48
N ALA A 568 -9.82 -2.19 -23.57
CA ALA A 568 -8.80 -1.45 -22.83
C ALA A 568 -8.83 0.06 -23.15
N ILE A 569 -9.23 0.45 -24.35
CA ILE A 569 -9.40 1.85 -24.77
C ILE A 569 -10.88 2.30 -24.82
N GLY A 570 -11.78 1.58 -24.13
CA GLY A 570 -13.20 1.91 -24.05
C GLY A 570 -14.03 1.55 -25.29
N GLY A 571 -13.50 0.69 -26.15
CA GLY A 571 -14.18 0.17 -27.33
C GLY A 571 -14.92 -1.15 -27.09
N PHE A 572 -15.45 -1.69 -28.20
CA PHE A 572 -16.26 -2.91 -28.25
C PHE A 572 -15.88 -3.76 -29.46
N THR A 573 -16.14 -5.06 -29.36
CA THR A 573 -16.04 -6.03 -30.47
C THR A 573 -17.41 -6.63 -30.74
N ALA A 574 -17.55 -7.41 -31.82
CA ALA A 574 -18.79 -8.14 -32.11
C ALA A 574 -19.08 -9.20 -31.04
N ASP A 575 -18.09 -10.07 -30.79
CA ASP A 575 -18.18 -11.17 -29.83
C ASP A 575 -17.65 -10.78 -28.45
N GLU A 576 -18.19 -11.42 -27.41
CA GLU A 576 -17.68 -11.28 -26.03
C GLU A 576 -16.32 -11.97 -25.85
N LEU A 577 -16.10 -13.09 -26.53
CA LEU A 577 -14.89 -13.90 -26.45
C LEU A 577 -14.46 -14.34 -27.84
N PHE A 578 -13.21 -14.08 -28.20
CA PHE A 578 -12.65 -14.43 -29.51
C PHE A 578 -11.19 -14.84 -29.38
N ASP A 579 -10.69 -15.57 -30.38
CA ASP A 579 -9.31 -16.05 -30.40
C ASP A 579 -8.33 -14.88 -30.61
N ASN A 580 -7.19 -14.93 -29.94
CA ASN A 580 -6.06 -14.07 -30.24
C ASN A 580 -5.40 -14.56 -31.52
N GLU A 581 -5.46 -13.77 -32.58
CA GLU A 581 -4.84 -14.09 -33.88
C GLU A 581 -3.50 -13.36 -34.08
N LYS A 582 -3.07 -12.55 -33.11
CA LYS A 582 -1.80 -11.81 -33.18
C LYS A 582 -0.67 -12.69 -32.65
N VAL A 583 0.55 -12.46 -33.13
CA VAL A 583 1.78 -13.11 -32.62
C VAL A 583 2.12 -12.76 -31.16
N TRP A 584 1.30 -11.93 -30.50
CA TRP A 584 1.44 -11.55 -29.11
C TRP A 584 0.80 -12.64 -28.24
N ASP A 585 1.54 -13.72 -28.01
CA ASP A 585 1.04 -14.94 -27.36
C ASP A 585 1.46 -15.07 -25.89
N GLY A 586 2.51 -14.36 -25.47
CA GLY A 586 2.89 -14.24 -24.08
C GLY A 586 2.19 -13.05 -23.45
N ASP A 587 1.76 -13.14 -22.19
CA ASP A 587 1.11 -12.05 -21.48
C ASP A 587 1.21 -12.21 -19.97
N HIS A 588 1.01 -11.12 -19.25
CA HIS A 588 1.06 -11.05 -17.80
C HIS A 588 -0.17 -10.37 -17.21
N LEU A 589 -1.09 -9.82 -18.02
CA LEU A 589 -2.29 -9.06 -17.61
C LEU A 589 -3.41 -9.97 -17.05
N VAL A 590 -3.02 -10.98 -16.27
CA VAL A 590 -3.86 -12.00 -15.60
C VAL A 590 -3.89 -11.77 -14.09
N ASP A 591 -4.50 -12.68 -13.33
CA ASP A 591 -4.43 -12.66 -11.87
C ASP A 591 -2.97 -12.76 -11.38
N PRO A 592 -2.50 -11.84 -10.51
CA PRO A 592 -1.12 -11.80 -10.01
C PRO A 592 -0.54 -13.13 -9.52
N LYS A 593 -1.38 -14.03 -8.98
CA LYS A 593 -0.92 -15.31 -8.45
C LYS A 593 -0.29 -16.22 -9.50
N TYR A 594 -0.61 -16.03 -10.78
CA TYR A 594 -0.12 -16.87 -11.88
C TYR A 594 1.20 -16.40 -12.47
N VAL A 595 1.55 -15.12 -12.26
CA VAL A 595 2.70 -14.46 -12.89
C VAL A 595 3.58 -13.75 -11.85
N PRO A 596 4.02 -14.42 -10.76
CA PRO A 596 4.99 -13.83 -9.85
C PRO A 596 6.30 -13.55 -10.59
N GLY A 597 6.99 -12.47 -10.22
CA GLY A 597 8.35 -12.20 -10.69
C GLY A 597 9.39 -13.07 -9.98
N VAL A 598 10.66 -12.64 -10.05
CA VAL A 598 11.78 -13.28 -9.37
C VAL A 598 12.46 -12.30 -8.43
N VAL A 599 13.06 -12.82 -7.36
CA VAL A 599 14.06 -12.10 -6.58
C VAL A 599 15.27 -13.01 -6.33
N PHE A 600 16.45 -12.47 -6.64
CA PHE A 600 17.74 -13.00 -6.25
C PHE A 600 18.46 -11.99 -5.38
N THR A 601 19.16 -12.48 -4.35
CA THR A 601 20.04 -11.63 -3.55
C THR A 601 21.33 -12.36 -3.25
N ASN A 602 22.41 -11.62 -3.00
CA ASN A 602 23.67 -12.21 -2.50
C ASN A 602 23.67 -12.42 -0.97
N LYS A 603 22.54 -12.15 -0.30
CA LYS A 603 22.27 -12.45 1.11
C LYS A 603 21.18 -13.51 1.21
N LYS A 604 21.00 -14.11 2.39
CA LYS A 604 19.90 -15.07 2.61
C LYS A 604 18.63 -14.30 2.96
N ILE A 605 17.62 -14.41 2.11
CA ILE A 605 16.24 -14.00 2.43
C ILE A 605 15.74 -14.92 3.54
N ILE A 606 15.20 -14.33 4.61
CA ILE A 606 14.69 -15.06 5.76
C ILE A 606 13.16 -15.17 5.70
N ARG A 607 12.49 -14.20 5.08
CA ARG A 607 11.04 -14.21 4.88
C ARG A 607 10.60 -15.30 3.90
N LYS A 608 9.48 -15.97 4.20
CA LYS A 608 8.92 -17.02 3.35
C LYS A 608 8.17 -16.47 2.14
N ASN A 609 7.47 -15.36 2.34
CA ASN A 609 6.68 -14.67 1.32
C ASN A 609 7.31 -13.30 1.11
N VAL A 610 7.68 -13.00 -0.13
CA VAL A 610 8.27 -11.72 -0.51
C VAL A 610 7.42 -11.13 -1.63
N SER A 611 7.09 -9.85 -1.49
CA SER A 611 6.40 -9.06 -2.50
C SER A 611 7.28 -7.90 -2.95
N GLN A 612 7.00 -7.37 -4.14
CA GLN A 612 7.65 -6.18 -4.66
C GLN A 612 7.72 -4.99 -3.71
N ILE A 613 6.67 -4.84 -2.90
CA ILE A 613 6.55 -3.76 -1.92
C ILE A 613 7.68 -3.81 -0.88
N ASP A 614 8.29 -4.98 -0.67
CA ASP A 614 9.35 -5.25 0.31
C ASP A 614 10.76 -4.86 -0.18
N ILE A 615 10.96 -4.67 -1.49
CA ILE A 615 12.31 -4.47 -2.04
C ILE A 615 12.91 -3.12 -1.61
N MET A 616 12.17 -2.02 -1.74
CA MET A 616 12.71 -0.71 -1.34
C MET A 616 12.86 -0.49 0.18
N PRO A 617 11.95 -0.93 1.05
CA PRO A 617 12.21 -0.85 2.48
C PRO A 617 13.46 -1.66 2.88
N THR A 618 13.69 -2.83 2.26
CA THR A 618 14.96 -3.57 2.42
C THR A 618 16.19 -2.72 2.04
N VAL A 619 16.13 -2.03 0.90
CA VAL A 619 17.24 -1.19 0.41
C VAL A 619 17.49 0.00 1.36
N LEU A 620 16.43 0.70 1.76
CA LEU A 620 16.52 1.86 2.63
C LEU A 620 17.05 1.50 4.01
N GLU A 621 16.55 0.43 4.64
CA GLU A 621 17.05 -0.04 5.92
C GLU A 621 18.50 -0.51 5.82
N TYR A 622 18.88 -1.20 4.74
CA TYR A 622 20.27 -1.55 4.51
C TYR A 622 21.17 -0.30 4.47
N LEU A 623 20.69 0.81 3.89
CA LEU A 623 21.37 2.10 3.87
C LEU A 623 21.25 2.89 5.19
N GLY A 624 20.51 2.39 6.19
CA GLY A 624 20.28 3.06 7.47
C GLY A 624 19.24 4.18 7.42
N LEU A 625 18.31 4.12 6.46
CA LEU A 625 17.24 5.10 6.26
C LEU A 625 15.89 4.60 6.78
N SER A 626 15.03 5.53 7.16
CA SER A 626 13.68 5.25 7.66
C SER A 626 12.74 4.75 6.55
N THR A 627 11.88 3.80 6.92
CA THR A 627 10.87 3.16 6.05
C THR A 627 9.44 3.38 6.53
N LEU A 628 9.20 4.28 7.50
CA LEU A 628 7.90 4.47 8.18
C LEU A 628 6.70 4.74 7.25
N GLU A 629 6.92 5.35 6.10
CA GLU A 629 5.87 5.67 5.14
C GLU A 629 5.58 4.51 4.16
N MET A 630 6.44 3.49 4.15
CA MET A 630 6.32 2.30 3.33
C MET A 630 5.47 1.23 4.03
N GLU A 631 4.82 0.39 3.23
CA GLU A 631 4.02 -0.73 3.71
C GLU A 631 4.77 -2.05 3.65
N GLY A 632 5.76 -2.15 2.75
CA GLY A 632 6.64 -3.30 2.70
C GLY A 632 7.65 -3.32 3.83
N THR A 633 8.34 -4.44 3.95
CA THR A 633 9.26 -4.69 5.05
C THR A 633 10.55 -5.32 4.57
N ASN A 634 11.59 -5.29 5.40
CA ASN A 634 12.89 -5.84 5.07
C ASN A 634 12.88 -7.37 4.95
N ILE A 635 13.40 -7.87 3.84
CA ILE A 635 13.39 -9.31 3.50
C ILE A 635 14.51 -10.12 4.18
N PHE A 636 15.52 -9.45 4.75
CA PHE A 636 16.67 -10.07 5.42
C PHE A 636 16.52 -10.19 6.93
N ASP A 637 15.49 -9.58 7.51
CA ASP A 637 15.29 -9.58 8.94
C ASP A 637 14.32 -10.71 9.39
N LYS A 638 14.63 -11.32 10.55
CA LYS A 638 13.80 -12.29 11.28
C LYS A 638 12.71 -11.62 12.12
N THR A 639 12.95 -10.38 12.56
CA THR A 639 12.08 -9.70 13.52
C THR A 639 10.81 -9.18 12.87
N THR A 640 10.81 -9.05 11.54
CA THR A 640 9.60 -8.79 10.76
C THR A 640 8.85 -10.08 10.43
N ILE A 641 8.27 -10.69 11.48
CA ILE A 641 7.16 -11.62 11.29
C ILE A 641 5.97 -10.79 10.80
N GLN A 642 5.65 -10.91 9.51
CA GLN A 642 4.24 -10.89 9.13
C GLN A 642 3.96 -11.75 7.90
N ASP A 643 2.93 -12.58 8.12
CA ASP A 643 2.06 -13.29 7.20
C ASP A 643 2.65 -14.53 6.50
N ASP A 644 2.86 -15.58 7.32
CA ASP A 644 2.64 -16.95 6.85
C ASP A 644 1.19 -17.04 6.36
N ASN A 645 1.00 -17.62 5.17
CA ASN A 645 -0.28 -17.75 4.48
C ASN A 645 -1.46 -18.09 5.41
N SER A 646 -2.29 -17.10 5.73
CA SER A 646 -3.67 -17.32 6.18
C SER A 646 -4.62 -16.11 5.98
N LEU A 647 -4.51 -15.36 4.88
CA LEU A 647 -5.75 -14.81 4.31
C LEU A 647 -6.69 -15.93 3.81
N ALA A 648 -6.20 -17.17 3.77
CA ALA A 648 -7.00 -18.36 3.60
C ALA A 648 -7.70 -18.86 4.88
N GLU A 649 -7.43 -18.34 6.09
CA GLU A 649 -8.14 -18.85 7.28
C GLU A 649 -8.07 -17.98 8.57
N LEU A 650 -7.75 -16.68 8.52
CA LEU A 650 -8.21 -15.80 9.59
C LEU A 650 -9.74 -15.82 9.55
N LYS A 651 -10.36 -16.43 10.57
CA LYS A 651 -11.81 -16.38 10.80
C LYS A 651 -12.19 -14.96 11.22
N ILE A 652 -12.00 -13.99 10.33
CA ILE A 652 -12.68 -12.72 10.43
C ILE A 652 -14.15 -13.06 10.22
N PRO A 653 -15.01 -12.81 11.21
CA PRO A 653 -16.42 -12.98 11.05
C PRO A 653 -16.90 -12.13 9.86
N LYS A 654 -17.22 -12.73 8.71
CA LYS A 654 -17.99 -12.06 7.65
C LYS A 654 -19.41 -11.87 8.19
N ILE A 655 -19.61 -10.88 9.05
CA ILE A 655 -20.93 -10.62 9.63
C ILE A 655 -21.54 -9.43 8.90
N THR A 656 -22.48 -9.76 8.02
CA THR A 656 -23.26 -8.80 7.23
C THR A 656 -24.56 -8.38 7.91
N SER A 657 -24.87 -8.89 9.11
CA SER A 657 -26.10 -8.56 9.82
C SER A 657 -25.93 -7.31 10.69
N THR A 658 -26.52 -6.19 10.26
CA THR A 658 -26.77 -5.01 11.10
C THR A 658 -28.04 -5.20 11.92
N CYS A 659 -28.20 -4.41 12.98
CA CYS A 659 -29.46 -4.24 13.69
C CYS A 659 -29.72 -2.75 13.99
N PRO A 660 -30.14 -1.95 13.00
CA PRO A 660 -30.30 -0.50 13.15
C PRO A 660 -31.31 -0.07 14.23
N ASP A 661 -32.29 -0.94 14.47
CA ASP A 661 -33.38 -0.69 15.42
C ASP A 661 -33.17 -1.36 16.78
N CYS A 662 -32.02 -2.00 17.01
CA CYS A 662 -31.74 -2.64 18.29
C CYS A 662 -31.56 -1.63 19.42
N ASN A 663 -31.98 -2.03 20.62
CA ASN A 663 -31.50 -1.48 21.88
C ASN A 663 -30.00 -1.78 22.05
N VAL A 664 -29.34 -1.08 22.96
CA VAL A 664 -27.94 -1.34 23.32
C VAL A 664 -27.85 -1.59 24.81
N ILE A 665 -27.26 -2.71 25.20
CA ILE A 665 -26.97 -3.05 26.60
C ILE A 665 -25.47 -3.27 26.72
N LEU A 666 -24.77 -2.36 27.39
CA LEU A 666 -23.34 -2.46 27.64
C LEU A 666 -23.10 -2.85 29.10
N ILE A 667 -22.57 -4.05 29.31
CA ILE A 667 -22.24 -4.63 30.61
C ILE A 667 -20.72 -4.58 30.78
N SER A 668 -20.27 -3.81 31.77
CA SER A 668 -18.88 -3.69 32.21
C SER A 668 -18.76 -4.25 33.63
N ILE A 669 -17.71 -5.04 33.90
CA ILE A 669 -17.43 -5.59 35.24
C ILE A 669 -16.06 -5.08 35.68
N ASP A 670 -16.00 -4.43 36.84
CA ASP A 670 -14.77 -3.87 37.39
C ASP A 670 -13.75 -4.98 37.69
N THR A 671 -12.54 -4.84 37.15
CA THR A 671 -11.37 -5.73 37.41
C THR A 671 -11.46 -7.17 36.86
N LEU A 672 -12.48 -7.51 36.07
CA LEU A 672 -12.66 -8.89 35.59
C LEU A 672 -11.61 -9.29 34.54
N ARG A 673 -10.87 -10.36 34.85
CA ARG A 673 -9.89 -10.98 33.95
C ARG A 673 -10.50 -12.00 32.99
N ALA A 674 -10.04 -12.00 31.74
CA ALA A 674 -10.46 -12.99 30.74
C ALA A 674 -10.05 -14.42 31.13
N ASP A 675 -8.82 -14.59 31.63
CA ASP A 675 -8.24 -15.90 31.97
C ASP A 675 -8.84 -16.56 33.22
N HIS A 676 -9.84 -15.94 33.85
CA HIS A 676 -10.66 -16.51 34.93
C HIS A 676 -12.09 -16.89 34.49
N LEU A 677 -12.37 -16.92 33.19
CA LEU A 677 -13.66 -17.33 32.61
C LEU A 677 -13.52 -18.66 31.84
N GLY A 678 -14.51 -19.54 31.97
CA GLY A 678 -14.51 -20.85 31.31
C GLY A 678 -14.50 -20.76 29.77
N CYS A 679 -15.18 -19.77 29.18
CA CYS A 679 -15.18 -19.48 27.74
C CYS A 679 -13.83 -19.01 27.17
N TYR A 680 -12.90 -18.64 28.05
CA TYR A 680 -11.49 -18.33 27.74
C TYR A 680 -10.53 -19.45 28.18
N GLY A 681 -11.05 -20.58 28.68
CA GLY A 681 -10.28 -21.78 29.01
C GLY A 681 -9.96 -21.95 30.49
N TYR A 682 -10.55 -21.16 31.39
CA TYR A 682 -10.32 -21.31 32.83
C TYR A 682 -10.87 -22.65 33.37
N GLY A 683 -10.12 -23.28 34.27
CA GLY A 683 -10.41 -24.63 34.75
C GLY A 683 -11.43 -24.73 35.89
N ARG A 684 -11.71 -23.62 36.59
CA ARG A 684 -12.76 -23.56 37.62
C ARG A 684 -14.06 -23.10 36.97
N ASP A 685 -15.18 -23.62 37.46
CA ASP A 685 -16.52 -23.27 37.00
C ASP A 685 -16.98 -21.95 37.63
N THR A 686 -16.27 -20.86 37.29
CA THR A 686 -16.50 -19.50 37.81
C THR A 686 -17.54 -18.73 37.02
N SER A 687 -17.85 -19.13 35.78
CA SER A 687 -18.66 -18.31 34.87
C SER A 687 -19.66 -19.07 33.99
N PRO A 688 -20.45 -20.03 34.53
CA PRO A 688 -21.34 -20.87 33.71
C PRO A 688 -22.37 -20.09 32.87
N ASN A 689 -22.91 -18.97 33.36
CA ASN A 689 -23.90 -18.16 32.64
C ASN A 689 -23.25 -17.30 31.55
N ILE A 690 -22.10 -16.68 31.81
CA ILE A 690 -21.30 -15.96 30.83
C ILE A 690 -20.83 -16.93 29.73
N ASP A 691 -20.42 -18.14 30.09
CA ASP A 691 -20.03 -19.18 29.12
C ASP A 691 -21.18 -19.59 28.21
N LYS A 692 -22.40 -19.67 28.77
CA LYS A 692 -23.62 -19.90 28.00
C LYS A 692 -23.93 -18.73 27.07
N PHE A 693 -23.74 -17.49 27.52
CA PHE A 693 -23.89 -16.29 26.69
C PHE A 693 -22.86 -16.25 25.55
N ALA A 694 -21.60 -16.58 25.82
CA ALA A 694 -20.53 -16.64 24.82
C ALA A 694 -20.84 -17.60 23.66
N LYS A 695 -21.47 -18.75 23.95
CA LYS A 695 -21.84 -19.78 22.95
C LYS A 695 -22.89 -19.34 21.93
N ARG A 696 -23.50 -18.16 22.09
CA ARG A 696 -24.42 -17.57 21.11
C ARG A 696 -23.94 -16.19 20.60
N SER A 697 -22.69 -15.85 20.84
CA SER A 697 -22.15 -14.51 20.65
C SER A 697 -20.82 -14.55 19.87
N LEU A 698 -20.33 -13.38 19.46
CA LEU A 698 -18.96 -13.18 19.00
C LEU A 698 -18.05 -12.92 20.20
N LEU A 699 -17.04 -13.77 20.41
CA LEU A 699 -16.05 -13.63 21.48
C LEU A 699 -14.69 -13.23 20.91
N PHE A 700 -14.03 -12.22 21.48
CA PHE A 700 -12.69 -11.82 21.08
C PHE A 700 -11.64 -12.42 22.02
N GLU A 701 -10.69 -13.16 21.46
CA GLU A 701 -9.65 -13.84 22.23
C GLU A 701 -8.57 -12.87 22.74
N LYS A 702 -8.24 -11.85 21.94
CA LYS A 702 -7.16 -10.90 22.23
C LYS A 702 -7.73 -9.48 22.41
N SER A 703 -8.48 -9.25 23.50
CA SER A 703 -9.10 -7.95 23.82
C SER A 703 -8.43 -7.26 25.01
N TYR A 704 -8.20 -5.96 24.90
CA TYR A 704 -7.38 -5.20 25.85
C TYR A 704 -7.99 -3.87 26.29
N SER A 705 -7.94 -3.62 27.59
CA SER A 705 -8.20 -2.28 28.15
C SER A 705 -7.09 -1.30 27.78
N THR A 706 -7.44 -0.02 27.57
CA THR A 706 -6.45 1.03 27.25
C THR A 706 -5.54 1.36 28.44
N THR A 707 -5.96 1.01 29.65
CA THR A 707 -5.22 1.17 30.90
C THR A 707 -5.79 0.22 31.96
N SER A 708 -5.03 -0.05 33.01
CA SER A 708 -5.50 -0.78 34.19
C SER A 708 -6.24 0.12 35.20
N THR A 709 -7.11 1.03 34.73
CA THR A 709 -7.81 2.00 35.61
C THR A 709 -9.22 2.35 35.13
N THR A 710 -10.20 2.20 36.02
CA THR A 710 -11.64 2.32 35.79
C THR A 710 -12.07 3.53 34.94
N LEU A 711 -11.99 4.77 35.46
CA LEU A 711 -12.56 5.93 34.78
C LEU A 711 -11.93 6.21 33.40
N PRO A 712 -10.59 6.23 33.25
CA PRO A 712 -9.97 6.38 31.94
C PRO A 712 -10.43 5.34 30.92
N THR A 713 -10.54 4.05 31.30
CA THR A 713 -11.02 3.04 30.35
C THR A 713 -12.47 3.30 29.95
N HIS A 714 -13.35 3.65 30.89
CA HIS A 714 -14.74 3.98 30.55
C HIS A 714 -14.84 5.22 29.64
N ALA A 715 -14.01 6.23 29.86
CA ALA A 715 -13.92 7.37 28.94
C ALA A 715 -13.46 6.93 27.53
N SER A 716 -12.49 6.02 27.43
CA SER A 716 -12.07 5.43 26.16
C SER A 716 -13.17 4.60 25.50
N MET A 717 -13.92 3.80 26.26
CA MET A 717 -15.05 3.01 25.76
C MET A 717 -16.13 3.88 25.13
N PHE A 718 -16.45 5.01 25.76
CA PHE A 718 -17.51 5.89 25.29
C PHE A 718 -17.09 6.86 24.18
N THR A 719 -15.80 7.19 24.06
CA THR A 719 -15.33 8.16 23.06
C THR A 719 -14.64 7.51 21.86
N GLY A 720 -14.20 6.26 21.99
CA GLY A 720 -13.35 5.61 21.00
C GLY A 720 -11.93 6.17 20.91
N LEU A 721 -11.49 6.92 21.94
CA LEU A 721 -10.18 7.59 21.98
C LEU A 721 -9.30 7.03 23.09
N TYR A 722 -7.97 7.10 22.92
CA TYR A 722 -7.04 6.77 23.99
C TYR A 722 -7.06 7.82 25.12
N PRO A 723 -6.64 7.46 26.36
CA PRO A 723 -6.67 8.42 27.45
C PRO A 723 -5.64 9.55 27.37
N LEU A 724 -4.62 9.45 26.51
CA LEU A 724 -3.81 10.61 26.13
C LEU A 724 -4.60 11.60 25.26
N SER A 725 -5.38 11.10 24.28
CA SER A 725 -6.16 11.92 23.35
C SER A 725 -7.33 12.61 24.03
N HIS A 726 -8.14 11.90 24.85
CA HIS A 726 -9.27 12.49 25.57
C HIS A 726 -8.88 13.10 26.94
N GLY A 727 -7.61 13.06 27.33
CA GLY A 727 -7.05 13.72 28.52
C GLY A 727 -7.39 13.10 29.89
N VAL A 728 -8.36 12.18 30.00
CA VAL A 728 -8.76 11.52 31.26
C VAL A 728 -7.79 10.39 31.58
N LYS A 729 -6.67 10.72 32.24
CA LYS A 729 -5.52 9.81 32.44
C LYS A 729 -5.51 9.04 33.77
N LYS A 730 -6.43 9.36 34.70
CA LYS A 730 -6.58 8.70 36.01
C LYS A 730 -7.99 8.92 36.59
N ASN A 731 -8.37 8.11 37.57
CA ASN A 731 -9.59 8.32 38.34
C ASN A 731 -9.66 9.72 38.98
N GLY A 732 -10.85 10.32 38.95
CA GLY A 732 -11.12 11.65 39.50
C GLY A 732 -10.79 12.82 38.57
N MET A 733 -10.37 12.57 37.32
CA MET A 733 -10.36 13.59 36.26
C MET A 733 -11.78 13.76 35.68
N ILE A 734 -12.01 14.84 34.93
CA ILE A 734 -13.32 15.15 34.34
C ILE A 734 -13.21 14.93 32.83
N LEU A 735 -14.14 14.20 32.23
CA LEU A 735 -14.27 14.09 30.77
C LEU A 735 -14.80 15.42 30.21
N SER A 736 -14.14 15.98 29.20
CA SER A 736 -14.58 17.24 28.57
C SER A 736 -15.85 17.03 27.75
N ASP A 737 -16.77 18.00 27.80
CA ASP A 737 -17.96 18.07 26.93
C ASP A 737 -17.58 18.22 25.42
N ASP A 738 -16.30 18.40 25.12
CA ASP A 738 -15.76 18.54 23.77
C ASP A 738 -15.72 17.23 22.99
N PHE A 739 -15.74 16.09 23.69
CA PHE A 739 -15.73 14.77 23.08
C PHE A 739 -17.15 14.24 23.00
N ILE A 740 -17.60 13.81 21.83
CA ILE A 740 -18.89 13.13 21.69
C ILE A 740 -18.76 11.72 22.26
N THR A 741 -19.68 11.34 23.14
CA THR A 741 -19.77 9.98 23.67
C THR A 741 -20.80 9.13 22.92
N LEU A 742 -20.65 7.81 23.01
CA LEU A 742 -21.65 6.84 22.56
C LEU A 742 -23.04 7.12 23.15
N ALA A 743 -23.12 7.55 24.41
CA ALA A 743 -24.38 7.90 25.05
C ALA A 743 -25.07 9.09 24.35
N GLU A 744 -24.34 10.17 24.09
CA GLU A 744 -24.87 11.34 23.36
C GLU A 744 -25.24 11.00 21.93
N LEU A 745 -24.41 10.20 21.26
CA LEU A 745 -24.67 9.72 19.90
C LEU A 745 -26.02 8.99 19.83
N LEU A 746 -26.28 8.09 20.78
CA LEU A 746 -27.54 7.34 20.84
C LEU A 746 -28.71 8.21 21.31
N GLN A 747 -28.49 9.11 22.27
CA GLN A 747 -29.50 10.06 22.74
C GLN A 747 -30.04 10.93 21.60
N VAL A 748 -29.15 11.49 20.76
CA VAL A 748 -29.54 12.31 19.60
C VAL A 748 -30.30 11.48 18.55
N ARG A 749 -30.09 10.16 18.52
CA ARG A 749 -30.84 9.20 17.68
C ARG A 749 -32.14 8.73 18.32
N GLY A 750 -32.57 9.34 19.43
CA GLY A 750 -33.85 9.09 20.07
C GLY A 750 -33.87 7.88 21.00
N TYR A 751 -32.71 7.40 21.45
CA TYR A 751 -32.64 6.38 22.49
C TYR A 751 -32.92 7.01 23.86
N GLU A 752 -33.72 6.35 24.69
CA GLU A 752 -33.71 6.59 26.13
C GLU A 752 -32.39 6.04 26.69
N THR A 753 -31.60 6.88 27.36
CA THR A 753 -30.23 6.53 27.76
C THR A 753 -30.13 6.45 29.28
N ALA A 754 -29.75 5.28 29.81
CA ALA A 754 -29.59 5.07 31.26
C ALA A 754 -28.23 4.44 31.61
N GLY A 755 -27.57 5.00 32.62
CA GLY A 755 -26.39 4.41 33.26
C GLY A 755 -26.73 3.98 34.68
N ILE A 756 -26.56 2.71 35.02
CA ILE A 756 -26.75 2.18 36.37
C ILE A 756 -25.45 1.53 36.82
N VAL A 757 -24.75 2.19 37.73
CA VAL A 757 -23.37 1.83 38.10
C VAL A 757 -23.26 1.49 39.58
N SER A 758 -22.30 0.64 39.91
CA SER A 758 -22.01 0.19 41.28
C SER A 758 -20.81 0.88 41.92
N SER A 759 -20.20 1.90 41.30
CA SER A 759 -18.97 2.54 41.80
C SER A 759 -19.02 4.06 41.67
N VAL A 760 -18.65 4.80 42.73
CA VAL A 760 -18.57 6.28 42.70
C VAL A 760 -17.42 6.81 41.84
N THR A 761 -16.48 5.94 41.45
CA THR A 761 -15.34 6.27 40.58
C THR A 761 -15.78 6.84 39.23
N ILE A 762 -16.94 6.38 38.74
CA ILE A 762 -17.60 6.85 37.51
C ILE A 762 -18.91 7.59 37.84
N SER A 763 -18.94 8.39 38.92
CA SER A 763 -20.09 9.21 39.26
C SER A 763 -20.26 10.42 38.31
N PRO A 764 -21.42 11.11 38.32
CA PRO A 764 -21.60 12.35 37.55
C PRO A 764 -20.55 13.44 37.81
N ALA A 765 -19.87 13.41 38.96
CA ALA A 765 -18.82 14.37 39.31
C ALA A 765 -17.60 14.36 38.37
N VAL A 766 -17.40 13.28 37.61
CA VAL A 766 -16.32 13.13 36.62
C VAL A 766 -16.82 13.28 35.17
N ASN A 767 -18.06 13.76 35.01
CA ASN A 767 -18.76 14.01 33.75
C ASN A 767 -18.97 12.79 32.83
N ILE A 768 -18.63 11.59 33.27
CA ILE A 768 -18.85 10.35 32.49
C ILE A 768 -20.33 10.04 32.20
N HIS A 769 -21.25 10.72 32.90
CA HIS A 769 -22.70 10.65 32.67
C HIS A 769 -23.21 11.46 31.47
N GLN A 770 -22.35 12.17 30.72
CA GLN A 770 -22.81 12.96 29.58
C GLN A 770 -23.57 12.07 28.58
N GLY A 771 -24.64 12.60 27.99
CA GLY A 771 -25.51 11.84 27.09
C GLY A 771 -26.48 10.86 27.74
N PHE A 772 -26.42 10.62 29.06
CA PHE A 772 -27.40 9.78 29.75
C PHE A 772 -28.59 10.62 30.27
N ASN A 773 -29.82 10.21 29.96
CA ASN A 773 -31.05 10.78 30.51
C ASN A 773 -31.19 10.45 32.01
N ILE A 774 -30.83 9.23 32.38
CA ILE A 774 -30.86 8.72 33.74
C ILE A 774 -29.47 8.20 34.11
N TYR A 775 -28.94 8.60 35.27
CA TYR A 775 -27.67 8.09 35.77
C TYR A 775 -27.75 7.78 37.26
N ASP A 776 -27.82 6.49 37.60
CA ASP A 776 -27.92 5.96 38.96
C ASP A 776 -26.55 5.44 39.44
N TYR A 777 -26.13 5.92 40.61
CA TYR A 777 -24.86 5.57 41.23
C TYR A 777 -24.98 5.55 42.76
N PRO A 778 -24.05 4.89 43.49
CA PRO A 778 -24.11 4.80 44.94
C PRO A 778 -24.02 6.17 45.63
N GLN A 779 -25.03 6.50 46.45
CA GLN A 779 -25.08 7.78 47.19
C GLN A 779 -24.47 7.71 48.59
N ASN A 780 -24.55 6.53 49.23
CA ASN A 780 -24.22 6.35 50.66
C ASN A 780 -23.02 5.41 50.90
N SER A 781 -22.41 4.90 49.84
CA SER A 781 -21.26 4.00 49.88
C SER A 781 -20.33 4.31 48.70
N LYS A 782 -19.08 3.82 48.75
CA LYS A 782 -18.16 3.94 47.61
C LYS A 782 -18.55 3.02 46.46
N SER A 783 -19.13 1.87 46.80
CA SER A 783 -19.62 0.90 45.84
C SER A 783 -20.79 0.10 46.39
N THR A 784 -21.46 -0.66 45.52
CA THR A 784 -22.56 -1.58 45.85
C THR A 784 -22.35 -2.94 45.20
N SER A 785 -22.73 -4.01 45.89
CA SER A 785 -22.62 -5.38 45.37
C SER A 785 -23.54 -5.62 44.17
N ALA A 786 -23.20 -6.62 43.35
CA ALA A 786 -23.88 -6.98 42.11
C ALA A 786 -25.40 -7.16 42.26
N ASN A 787 -25.86 -7.80 43.34
CA ASN A 787 -27.29 -8.00 43.59
C ASN A 787 -28.06 -6.67 43.76
N ILE A 788 -27.45 -5.65 44.36
CA ILE A 788 -28.07 -4.33 44.53
C ILE A 788 -28.19 -3.61 43.19
N LEU A 789 -27.22 -3.81 42.27
CA LEU A 789 -27.34 -3.30 40.91
C LEU A 789 -28.52 -3.98 40.18
N LEU A 790 -28.64 -5.31 40.30
CA LEU A 790 -29.75 -6.05 39.70
C LEU A 790 -31.13 -5.59 40.22
N GLU A 791 -31.25 -5.35 41.53
CA GLU A 791 -32.48 -4.82 42.14
C GLU A 791 -32.86 -3.42 41.60
N ARG A 792 -31.87 -2.62 41.17
CA ARG A 792 -32.09 -1.28 40.60
C ARG A 792 -32.39 -1.30 39.10
N VAL A 793 -31.76 -2.21 38.35
CA VAL A 793 -31.97 -2.32 36.89
C VAL A 793 -33.31 -2.97 36.54
N GLN A 794 -33.79 -3.94 37.34
CA GLN A 794 -34.99 -4.70 37.00
C GLN A 794 -36.24 -3.80 36.80
N PRO A 795 -36.59 -2.88 37.72
CA PRO A 795 -37.73 -1.99 37.51
C PRO A 795 -37.54 -1.09 36.28
N TRP A 796 -36.31 -0.63 36.03
CA TRP A 796 -36.02 0.22 34.89
C TRP A 796 -36.24 -0.51 33.55
N ILE A 797 -35.77 -1.76 33.43
CA ILE A 797 -36.04 -2.59 32.25
C ILE A 797 -37.54 -2.83 32.11
N GLU A 798 -38.25 -3.14 33.20
CA GLU A 798 -39.70 -3.38 33.16
C GLU A 798 -40.48 -2.15 32.67
N ASP A 799 -40.04 -0.95 33.02
CA ASP A 799 -40.69 0.30 32.62
C ASP A 799 -40.32 0.76 31.19
N ASN A 800 -39.15 0.35 30.66
CA ASN A 800 -38.60 0.86 29.40
C ASN A 800 -38.45 -0.19 28.28
N ASN A 801 -38.83 -1.45 28.51
CA ASN A 801 -38.65 -2.53 27.51
C ASN A 801 -39.43 -2.37 26.19
N GLN A 802 -40.35 -1.39 26.10
CA GLN A 802 -41.07 -1.06 24.87
C GLN A 802 -40.45 0.10 24.10
N GLU A 803 -39.52 0.84 24.72
CA GLU A 803 -38.83 1.98 24.12
C GLU A 803 -37.51 1.55 23.48
N LYS A 804 -36.96 2.39 22.61
CA LYS A 804 -35.61 2.21 22.09
C LYS A 804 -34.62 2.76 23.11
N PHE A 805 -33.71 1.96 23.64
CA PHE A 805 -32.86 2.39 24.76
C PHE A 805 -31.40 1.97 24.69
N PHE A 806 -30.55 2.76 25.35
CA PHE A 806 -29.17 2.44 25.66
C PHE A 806 -29.02 2.31 27.18
N LEU A 807 -28.66 1.11 27.64
CA LEU A 807 -28.47 0.79 29.05
C LEU A 807 -27.01 0.41 29.30
N PHE A 808 -26.31 1.24 30.08
CA PHE A 808 -24.97 0.95 30.58
C PHE A 808 -25.02 0.44 32.01
N LEU A 809 -24.48 -0.76 32.24
CA LEU A 809 -24.39 -1.42 33.54
C LEU A 809 -22.92 -1.60 33.91
N HIS A 810 -22.53 -1.12 35.09
CA HIS A 810 -21.18 -1.34 35.60
C HIS A 810 -21.20 -1.99 36.99
N PHE A 811 -20.80 -3.25 37.04
CA PHE A 811 -20.68 -4.04 38.26
C PHE A 811 -19.34 -3.78 38.95
N PHE A 812 -19.34 -3.82 40.29
CA PHE A 812 -18.13 -3.56 41.08
C PHE A 812 -17.39 -4.83 41.49
N ASP A 813 -18.09 -5.90 41.86
CA ASP A 813 -17.44 -7.19 42.14
C ASP A 813 -16.92 -7.77 40.79
N PRO A 814 -15.71 -8.37 40.70
CA PRO A 814 -14.85 -8.88 41.78
C PRO A 814 -13.72 -7.92 42.24
N HIS A 815 -13.97 -6.62 42.37
CA HIS A 815 -12.94 -5.66 42.81
C HIS A 815 -12.53 -5.86 44.29
N SER A 816 -11.22 -5.81 44.57
CA SER A 816 -10.66 -5.89 45.94
C SER A 816 -11.25 -4.86 46.93
N PRO A 817 -11.55 -5.21 48.20
CA PRO A 817 -11.31 -6.49 48.87
C PRO A 817 -12.35 -7.55 48.53
N TYR A 818 -11.89 -8.75 48.18
CA TYR A 818 -12.76 -9.87 47.81
C TYR A 818 -13.50 -10.43 49.03
N SER A 819 -14.82 -10.38 48.98
CA SER A 819 -15.72 -10.86 50.02
C SER A 819 -17.02 -11.42 49.39
N PRO A 820 -16.94 -12.51 48.60
CA PRO A 820 -18.14 -13.14 48.07
C PRO A 820 -19.05 -13.62 49.20
N PRO A 821 -20.37 -13.71 48.95
CA PRO A 821 -21.31 -14.32 49.90
C PRO A 821 -20.89 -15.75 50.25
N GLU A 822 -21.32 -16.23 51.43
CA GLU A 822 -20.81 -17.48 52.02
C GLU A 822 -21.00 -18.69 51.10
N GLU A 823 -22.11 -18.75 50.38
CA GLU A 823 -22.47 -19.78 49.42
C GLU A 823 -21.56 -19.83 48.19
N TYR A 824 -20.83 -18.76 47.88
CA TYR A 824 -19.93 -18.66 46.72
C TYR A 824 -18.46 -18.89 47.08
N ARG A 825 -18.14 -19.21 48.35
CA ARG A 825 -16.77 -19.49 48.82
C ARG A 825 -16.35 -20.94 48.54
N THR A 826 -16.50 -21.37 47.30
CA THR A 826 -16.40 -22.77 46.88
C THR A 826 -14.98 -23.33 46.96
N TRP A 827 -13.96 -22.52 46.66
CA TRP A 827 -12.59 -23.02 46.43
C TRP A 827 -11.60 -22.74 47.56
N GLY A 828 -11.97 -21.94 48.57
CA GLY A 828 -11.11 -21.58 49.69
C GLY A 828 -11.25 -20.12 50.11
N GLU A 829 -10.42 -19.70 51.06
CA GLU A 829 -10.39 -18.32 51.60
C GLU A 829 -9.13 -17.53 51.18
N ASP A 830 -8.29 -18.09 50.30
CA ASP A 830 -7.18 -17.35 49.70
C ASP A 830 -7.69 -16.33 48.67
N ASN A 831 -6.89 -15.31 48.35
CA ASN A 831 -7.31 -14.21 47.48
C ASN A 831 -7.82 -14.68 46.11
N ILE A 832 -7.18 -15.68 45.49
CA ILE A 832 -7.61 -16.19 44.18
C ILE A 832 -8.96 -16.89 44.31
N SER A 833 -9.13 -17.74 45.33
CA SER A 833 -10.39 -18.44 45.57
C SER A 833 -11.55 -17.50 45.94
N MET A 834 -11.27 -16.39 46.64
CA MET A 834 -12.27 -15.38 46.97
C MET A 834 -12.63 -14.52 45.75
N TYR A 835 -11.65 -14.14 44.93
CA TYR A 835 -11.86 -13.46 43.65
C TYR A 835 -12.71 -14.32 42.70
N ASP A 836 -12.36 -15.60 42.54
CA ASP A 836 -13.14 -16.57 41.74
C ASP A 836 -14.57 -16.75 42.28
N GLY A 837 -14.73 -16.72 43.61
CA GLY A 837 -16.04 -16.75 44.25
C GLY A 837 -16.88 -15.51 43.93
N GLU A 838 -16.27 -14.33 43.82
CA GLU A 838 -16.98 -13.11 43.39
C GLU A 838 -17.35 -13.16 41.91
N ILE A 839 -16.49 -13.72 41.05
CA ILE A 839 -16.86 -13.97 39.64
C ILE A 839 -18.08 -14.86 39.57
N LEU A 840 -18.11 -15.98 40.32
CA LEU A 840 -19.27 -16.89 40.34
C LEU A 840 -20.54 -16.21 40.87
N PHE A 841 -20.41 -15.36 41.89
CA PHE A 841 -21.52 -14.57 42.39
C PHE A 841 -22.07 -13.61 41.32
N VAL A 842 -21.20 -12.87 40.63
CA VAL A 842 -21.60 -11.94 39.56
C VAL A 842 -22.20 -12.70 38.37
N ASP A 843 -21.63 -13.86 38.01
CA ASP A 843 -22.15 -14.73 36.97
C ASP A 843 -23.59 -15.19 37.26
N ASP A 844 -23.90 -15.58 38.48
CA ASP A 844 -25.26 -15.94 38.91
C ASP A 844 -26.23 -14.74 38.83
N ILE A 845 -25.77 -13.55 39.22
CA ILE A 845 -26.55 -12.31 39.07
C ILE A 845 -26.80 -11.98 37.59
N LEU A 846 -25.83 -12.20 36.72
CA LEU A 846 -26.00 -12.05 35.27
C LEU A 846 -26.91 -13.13 34.69
N GLY A 847 -26.91 -14.35 35.23
CA GLY A 847 -27.89 -15.38 34.89
C GLY A 847 -29.32 -14.87 35.06
N ASN A 848 -29.63 -14.26 36.22
CA ASN A 848 -30.93 -13.64 36.48
C ASN A 848 -31.23 -12.46 35.53
N LEU A 849 -30.23 -11.64 35.20
CA LEU A 849 -30.38 -10.56 34.23
C LEU A 849 -30.69 -11.11 32.84
N PHE A 850 -29.96 -12.11 32.36
CA PHE A 850 -30.20 -12.74 31.06
C PHE A 850 -31.57 -13.41 31.01
N GLU A 851 -32.03 -14.05 32.09
CA GLU A 851 -33.39 -14.58 32.18
C GLU A 851 -34.44 -13.47 32.10
N LEU A 852 -34.22 -12.33 32.75
CA LEU A 852 -35.09 -11.17 32.63
C LEU A 852 -35.13 -10.64 31.18
N LEU A 853 -33.97 -10.49 30.53
CA LEU A 853 -33.88 -10.06 29.13
C LEU A 853 -34.61 -11.05 28.20
N GLU A 854 -34.49 -12.35 28.43
CA GLU A 854 -35.24 -13.38 27.69
C GLU A 854 -36.76 -13.27 27.93
N GLN A 855 -37.20 -13.09 29.18
CA GLN A 855 -38.62 -12.95 29.54
C GLN A 855 -39.27 -11.68 28.96
N LYS A 856 -38.47 -10.65 28.65
CA LYS A 856 -38.92 -9.39 28.06
C LYS A 856 -38.69 -9.31 26.55
N ASP A 857 -38.32 -10.43 25.91
CA ASP A 857 -38.02 -10.53 24.47
C ASP A 857 -36.90 -9.55 24.01
N LEU A 858 -35.98 -9.20 24.91
CA LEU A 858 -34.93 -8.21 24.63
C LEU A 858 -33.73 -8.79 23.88
N PHE A 859 -33.50 -10.10 23.92
CA PHE A 859 -32.45 -10.73 23.11
C PHE A 859 -32.71 -10.54 21.61
N ASP A 860 -33.97 -10.62 21.16
CA ASP A 860 -34.30 -10.53 19.74
C ASP A 860 -34.27 -9.09 19.18
N ASN A 861 -34.06 -8.09 20.03
CA ASN A 861 -34.05 -6.67 19.65
C ASN A 861 -32.94 -5.86 20.33
N SER A 862 -31.87 -6.48 20.82
CA SER A 862 -30.78 -5.76 21.50
C SER A 862 -29.40 -6.21 21.03
N VAL A 863 -28.49 -5.24 20.92
CA VAL A 863 -27.05 -5.47 20.95
C VAL A 863 -26.63 -5.55 22.42
N ILE A 864 -26.03 -6.66 22.84
CA ILE A 864 -25.55 -6.86 24.20
C ILE A 864 -24.04 -7.03 24.16
N VAL A 865 -23.32 -6.09 24.76
CA VAL A 865 -21.86 -6.10 24.88
C VAL A 865 -21.50 -6.45 26.31
N PHE A 866 -20.69 -7.48 26.51
CA PHE A 866 -20.14 -7.89 27.79
C PHE A 866 -18.63 -7.72 27.76
N THR A 867 -18.10 -6.95 28.71
CA THR A 867 -16.67 -6.68 28.81
C THR A 867 -16.25 -6.34 30.24
N SER A 868 -14.97 -6.01 30.41
CA SER A 868 -14.37 -5.50 31.64
C SER A 868 -13.68 -4.17 31.37
N ASP A 869 -13.56 -3.32 32.38
CA ASP A 869 -12.79 -2.08 32.28
C ASP A 869 -11.27 -2.32 32.38
N HIS A 870 -10.85 -3.35 33.11
CA HIS A 870 -9.48 -3.86 33.18
C HIS A 870 -9.43 -5.18 33.98
N GLY A 871 -8.24 -5.77 34.10
CA GLY A 871 -8.03 -6.94 34.96
C GLY A 871 -7.59 -6.59 36.39
N GLU A 872 -6.99 -7.57 37.07
CA GLU A 872 -6.57 -7.53 38.47
C GLU A 872 -5.29 -8.38 38.67
N SER A 873 -4.25 -7.83 39.31
CA SER A 873 -3.14 -8.69 39.77
C SER A 873 -3.50 -9.37 41.08
N LEU A 874 -3.34 -10.69 41.15
CA LEU A 874 -3.68 -11.55 42.29
C LEU A 874 -2.45 -12.06 43.07
N GLY A 875 -1.27 -11.51 42.78
CA GLY A 875 0.02 -11.85 43.38
C GLY A 875 1.11 -12.13 42.33
N GLU A 876 0.74 -12.21 41.06
CA GLU A 876 1.67 -12.38 39.95
C GLU A 876 2.70 -11.25 39.93
N LYS A 877 3.97 -11.63 39.73
CA LYS A 877 5.10 -10.70 39.71
C LYS A 877 5.20 -9.81 40.97
N GLY A 878 4.58 -10.25 42.07
CA GLY A 878 4.53 -9.51 43.34
C GLY A 878 3.57 -8.33 43.36
N PHE A 879 2.74 -8.16 42.32
CA PHE A 879 1.69 -7.16 42.26
C PHE A 879 0.38 -7.73 42.82
N PHE A 880 -0.31 -6.91 43.60
CA PHE A 880 -1.67 -7.16 44.04
C PHE A 880 -2.52 -5.96 43.65
N GLN A 881 -3.78 -6.20 43.30
CA GLN A 881 -4.73 -5.23 42.78
C GLN A 881 -4.31 -4.70 41.38
N HIS A 882 -5.07 -3.76 40.84
CA HIS A 882 -4.85 -3.12 39.55
C HIS A 882 -4.24 -1.72 39.67
N GLY A 883 -4.12 -1.02 38.53
CA GLY A 883 -3.66 0.36 38.47
C GLY A 883 -2.17 0.53 38.77
N LYS A 884 -1.37 -0.54 38.74
CA LYS A 884 0.07 -0.50 39.04
C LYS A 884 0.95 -0.90 37.86
N CYS A 885 0.45 -1.76 36.97
CA CYS A 885 1.18 -2.31 35.82
C CYS A 885 0.31 -2.34 34.55
N LEU A 886 0.91 -2.78 33.44
CA LEU A 886 0.29 -2.98 32.12
C LEU A 886 0.48 -4.43 31.62
N TYR A 887 0.68 -5.36 32.55
CA TYR A 887 0.83 -6.80 32.26
C TYR A 887 -0.55 -7.43 31.94
N GLU A 888 -0.58 -8.63 31.35
CA GLU A 888 -1.80 -9.30 30.83
C GLU A 888 -2.90 -9.42 31.88
N GLU A 889 -2.54 -9.81 33.10
CA GLU A 889 -3.46 -9.92 34.25
C GLU A 889 -4.20 -8.63 34.57
N CYS A 890 -3.63 -7.48 34.22
CA CYS A 890 -4.21 -6.16 34.42
C CYS A 890 -4.91 -5.59 33.18
N THR A 891 -4.62 -6.07 31.98
CA THR A 891 -5.09 -5.41 30.75
C THR A 891 -5.83 -6.30 29.76
N HIS A 892 -5.61 -7.61 29.77
CA HIS A 892 -6.35 -8.57 28.95
C HIS A 892 -7.72 -8.83 29.55
N ILE A 893 -8.77 -8.42 28.82
CA ILE A 893 -10.15 -8.36 29.30
C ILE A 893 -11.08 -9.22 28.43
N PRO A 894 -12.18 -9.74 28.99
CA PRO A 894 -13.21 -10.36 28.17
C PRO A 894 -13.86 -9.33 27.24
N LEU A 895 -14.22 -9.76 26.04
CA LEU A 895 -15.08 -9.01 25.13
C LEU A 895 -15.97 -9.98 24.36
N ILE A 896 -17.27 -9.91 24.64
CA ILE A 896 -18.30 -10.77 24.03
C ILE A 896 -19.42 -9.87 23.53
N ILE A 897 -19.75 -9.96 22.24
CA ILE A 897 -20.77 -9.13 21.60
C ILE A 897 -21.87 -10.03 21.02
N TYR A 898 -23.10 -9.75 21.42
CA TYR A 898 -24.31 -10.41 20.93
C TYR A 898 -25.21 -9.41 20.21
N TRP A 899 -25.87 -9.84 19.15
CA TRP A 899 -26.98 -9.12 18.51
C TRP A 899 -27.81 -10.13 17.69
N PRO A 900 -29.06 -9.78 17.29
CA PRO A 900 -29.90 -10.70 16.54
C PRO A 900 -29.22 -11.21 15.25
N ASN A 901 -29.38 -12.50 14.97
CA ASN A 901 -28.79 -13.23 13.84
C ASN A 901 -27.28 -13.47 13.89
N ILE A 902 -26.59 -13.07 14.97
CA ILE A 902 -25.20 -13.48 15.17
C ILE A 902 -25.12 -15.00 15.38
N THR A 903 -24.15 -15.63 14.73
CA THR A 903 -23.77 -17.02 15.01
C THR A 903 -22.54 -17.03 15.90
N HIS A 904 -22.38 -18.08 16.70
CA HIS A 904 -21.21 -18.22 17.57
C HIS A 904 -19.91 -18.19 16.76
N GLN A 905 -19.05 -17.22 17.07
CA GLN A 905 -17.78 -16.99 16.38
C GLN A 905 -16.73 -16.51 17.38
N ARG A 906 -15.46 -16.69 17.01
CA ARG A 906 -14.31 -16.25 17.80
C ARG A 906 -13.42 -15.36 16.94
N GLY A 907 -13.11 -14.15 17.41
CA GLY A 907 -12.18 -13.22 16.78
C GLY A 907 -10.79 -13.36 17.41
N GLU A 908 -9.78 -13.69 16.61
CA GLU A 908 -8.42 -13.98 17.06
C GLU A 908 -7.44 -12.78 16.93
N TYR A 909 -7.92 -11.65 16.41
CA TYR A 909 -7.15 -10.42 16.20
C TYR A 909 -7.24 -9.46 17.40
N LEU A 910 -6.37 -8.44 17.42
CA LEU A 910 -6.26 -7.46 18.50
C LEU A 910 -7.49 -6.53 18.56
N ALA A 911 -8.23 -6.60 19.67
CA ALA A 911 -9.31 -5.68 20.02
C ALA A 911 -8.94 -4.83 21.23
N SER A 912 -9.55 -3.66 21.36
CA SER A 912 -9.37 -2.76 22.50
C SER A 912 -10.67 -2.08 22.92
N SER A 913 -10.74 -1.59 24.16
CA SER A 913 -11.90 -0.85 24.68
C SER A 913 -12.31 0.35 23.81
N ILE A 914 -11.36 0.99 23.10
CA ILE A 914 -11.65 2.09 22.15
C ILE A 914 -12.44 1.64 20.92
N ASP A 915 -12.46 0.34 20.63
CA ASP A 915 -13.14 -0.21 19.46
C ASP A 915 -14.65 -0.41 19.72
N LEU A 916 -15.14 -0.21 20.96
CA LEU A 916 -16.54 -0.41 21.32
C LEU A 916 -17.48 0.59 20.65
N MET A 917 -17.19 1.90 20.76
CA MET A 917 -18.00 2.94 20.12
C MET A 917 -18.14 2.72 18.60
N PRO A 918 -17.05 2.55 17.81
CA PRO A 918 -17.16 2.35 16.37
C PRO A 918 -17.84 1.03 16.00
N THR A 919 -17.61 -0.04 16.78
CA THR A 919 -18.26 -1.34 16.54
C THR A 919 -19.77 -1.29 16.81
N ILE A 920 -20.20 -0.70 17.92
CA ILE A 920 -21.63 -0.55 18.26
C ILE A 920 -22.30 0.37 17.22
N ALA A 921 -21.68 1.49 16.86
CA ALA A 921 -22.20 2.38 15.83
C ALA A 921 -22.40 1.65 14.50
N ASN A 922 -21.43 0.82 14.08
CA ASN A 922 -21.55 0.02 12.87
C ASN A 922 -22.69 -1.02 12.94
N ILE A 923 -22.84 -1.74 14.06
CA ILE A 923 -23.96 -2.70 14.22
C ILE A 923 -25.31 -1.99 14.10
N LEU A 924 -25.41 -0.75 14.60
CA LEU A 924 -26.62 0.06 14.54
C LEU A 924 -26.77 0.86 13.23
N ASP A 925 -25.88 0.69 12.25
CA ASP A 925 -25.86 1.46 11.00
C ASP A 925 -25.79 2.99 11.22
N ILE A 926 -24.93 3.41 12.16
CA ILE A 926 -24.67 4.80 12.51
C ILE A 926 -23.29 5.19 11.95
N ASN A 927 -23.28 6.09 10.96
CA ASN A 927 -22.04 6.70 10.47
C ASN A 927 -21.46 7.66 11.52
N ILE A 928 -20.19 7.44 11.88
CA ILE A 928 -19.42 8.25 12.83
C ILE A 928 -18.10 8.77 12.23
N ASP A 929 -17.93 8.76 10.90
CA ASP A 929 -16.68 9.12 10.21
C ASP A 929 -16.20 10.56 10.51
N ALA A 930 -17.14 11.44 10.87
CA ALA A 930 -16.87 12.83 11.23
C ALA A 930 -16.50 13.02 12.70
N ILE A 931 -16.60 11.97 13.53
CA ILE A 931 -16.25 12.00 14.95
C ILE A 931 -14.80 11.50 15.07
N PRO A 932 -13.91 12.19 15.80
CA PRO A 932 -12.58 11.67 16.08
C PRO A 932 -12.63 10.28 16.73
N GLN A 933 -11.86 9.33 16.22
CA GLN A 933 -11.77 7.96 16.72
C GLN A 933 -10.31 7.49 16.60
N ASP A 934 -9.81 6.84 17.66
CA ASP A 934 -8.59 6.02 17.62
C ASP A 934 -8.93 4.53 17.45
N GLY A 935 -10.16 4.15 17.81
CA GLY A 935 -10.68 2.79 17.67
C GLY A 935 -11.12 2.46 16.25
N VAL A 936 -11.25 1.16 15.98
CA VAL A 936 -11.72 0.62 14.70
C VAL A 936 -13.01 -0.17 14.86
N ASN A 937 -13.80 -0.29 13.80
CA ASN A 937 -14.92 -1.21 13.78
C ASN A 937 -14.42 -2.66 13.73
N LEU A 938 -14.62 -3.43 14.81
CA LEU A 938 -14.16 -4.81 14.89
C LEU A 938 -14.82 -5.74 13.88
N LEU A 939 -15.95 -5.36 13.27
CA LEU A 939 -16.61 -6.19 12.26
C LEU A 939 -16.08 -5.96 10.84
N ASP A 940 -15.19 -4.98 10.66
CA ASP A 940 -14.54 -4.69 9.37
C ASP A 940 -13.37 -5.66 9.12
N PRO A 941 -13.23 -6.22 7.90
CA PRO A 941 -12.00 -6.92 7.48
C PRO A 941 -10.69 -6.19 7.83
N VAL A 942 -10.67 -4.86 7.80
CA VAL A 942 -9.50 -4.03 8.16
C VAL A 942 -9.14 -4.16 9.64
N ALA A 943 -10.10 -4.37 10.55
CA ALA A 943 -9.79 -4.61 11.97
C ALA A 943 -9.01 -5.91 12.18
N GLY A 944 -9.25 -6.93 11.34
CA GLY A 944 -8.45 -8.14 11.29
C GLY A 944 -7.00 -7.92 10.84
N THR A 945 -6.71 -6.77 10.22
CA THR A 945 -5.35 -6.37 9.79
C THR A 945 -4.64 -5.46 10.80
N ARG A 946 -5.28 -5.12 11.94
CA ARG A 946 -4.69 -4.27 12.98
C ARG A 946 -3.47 -4.96 13.59
N SER A 947 -2.28 -4.46 13.24
CA SER A 947 -1.01 -5.04 13.70
C SER A 947 -0.68 -4.71 15.16
N HIS A 948 -1.21 -3.60 15.69
CA HIS A 948 -0.93 -3.17 17.06
C HIS A 948 -2.03 -2.36 17.77
N ILE A 949 -1.93 -2.35 19.10
CA ILE A 949 -2.65 -1.46 20.01
C ILE A 949 -1.69 -0.86 21.04
N PHE A 950 -2.08 0.28 21.60
CA PHE A 950 -1.35 0.93 22.69
C PHE A 950 -2.08 0.80 24.02
N LEU A 951 -1.30 0.82 25.11
CA LEU A 951 -1.79 0.88 26.47
C LEU A 951 -1.00 1.94 27.23
N GLN A 952 -1.63 2.53 28.24
CA GLN A 952 -0.98 3.56 29.04
C GLN A 952 -1.35 3.45 30.51
N ARG A 953 -0.46 3.96 31.38
CA ARG A 953 -0.73 4.07 32.80
C ARG A 953 0.01 5.27 33.39
N ARG A 954 -0.74 6.23 33.94
CA ARG A 954 -0.21 7.39 34.68
C ARG A 954 -0.34 7.18 36.19
N LEU A 955 0.77 7.13 36.92
CA LEU A 955 0.73 7.01 38.38
C LEU A 955 0.39 8.35 39.06
N PHE A 956 -0.32 8.23 40.19
CA PHE A 956 -0.54 9.30 41.16
C PHE A 956 0.79 9.65 41.84
N ASP A 957 1.45 10.71 41.38
CA ASP A 957 2.31 11.46 42.29
C ASP A 957 1.39 12.08 43.35
N GLY A 958 1.80 12.10 44.62
CA GLY A 958 1.00 12.71 45.69
C GLY A 958 0.61 14.14 45.29
N GLN A 959 -0.52 14.65 45.81
CA GLN A 959 -0.78 16.08 45.74
C GLN A 959 0.50 16.81 46.16
N ASP A 960 1.03 17.63 45.27
CA ASP A 960 2.22 18.48 45.44
C ASP A 960 3.61 17.85 45.34
N GLY A 961 3.80 16.71 44.65
CA GLY A 961 5.15 16.22 44.29
C GLY A 961 6.03 15.87 45.49
N GLU A 962 5.45 15.77 46.69
CA GLU A 962 6.10 15.18 47.86
C GLU A 962 5.78 13.69 47.92
N LEU A 963 6.85 12.89 47.83
CA LEU A 963 6.86 11.47 48.13
C LEU A 963 6.26 11.27 49.53
N ARG A 964 5.01 10.79 49.62
CA ARG A 964 4.59 10.11 50.83
C ARG A 964 5.47 8.86 50.95
N GLU A 965 6.26 8.80 52.01
CA GLU A 965 6.95 7.59 52.46
C GLU A 965 5.93 6.48 52.71
N ILE A 966 5.51 5.81 51.64
CA ILE A 966 4.87 4.50 51.71
C ILE A 966 6.04 3.51 51.71
N PRO A 967 6.12 2.58 52.68
CA PRO A 967 7.26 1.68 52.81
C PRO A 967 7.51 0.95 51.49
N LEU A 968 8.74 1.10 50.98
CA LEU A 968 9.28 0.38 49.83
C LEU A 968 9.07 -1.12 50.03
N SER A 969 8.05 -1.70 49.38
CA SER A 969 8.21 -3.07 48.91
C SER A 969 8.89 -2.99 47.54
N GLU A 970 9.84 -3.89 47.30
CA GLU A 970 10.66 -3.96 46.07
C GLU A 970 9.81 -4.10 44.78
N ASN A 971 8.49 -4.28 44.90
CA ASN A 971 7.55 -4.55 43.80
C ASN A 971 6.77 -3.32 43.32
N TYR A 972 7.05 -2.10 43.79
CA TYR A 972 6.40 -0.89 43.28
C TYR A 972 7.25 -0.18 42.23
N GLU A 973 6.81 -0.28 40.96
CA GLU A 973 7.42 0.46 39.86
C GLU A 973 6.80 1.87 39.72
N PHE A 974 7.52 2.91 40.15
CA PHE A 974 7.18 4.33 39.95
C PHE A 974 7.34 4.81 38.50
N GLY A 975 6.58 5.84 38.09
CA GLY A 975 6.68 6.48 36.77
C GLY A 975 5.49 6.20 35.84
N ASN A 976 5.40 6.97 34.75
CA ASN A 976 4.47 6.65 33.66
C ASN A 976 4.91 5.34 32.99
N LYS A 977 3.93 4.54 32.58
CA LYS A 977 4.14 3.35 31.76
C LYS A 977 3.32 3.49 30.50
N TYR A 978 3.90 3.06 29.41
CA TYR A 978 3.23 2.94 28.12
C TYR A 978 3.57 1.56 27.57
N ALA A 979 2.67 0.95 26.82
CA ALA A 979 2.94 -0.32 26.20
C ALA A 979 2.42 -0.36 24.77
N ALA A 980 3.14 -1.08 23.92
CA ALA A 980 2.71 -1.45 22.58
C ALA A 980 2.52 -2.97 22.55
N ARG A 981 1.34 -3.41 22.11
CA ARG A 981 1.04 -4.80 21.79
C ARG A 981 1.05 -4.93 20.28
N PHE A 982 1.96 -5.72 19.71
CA PHE A 982 2.13 -5.92 18.27
C PHE A 982 2.21 -7.41 17.97
N GLY A 983 1.21 -7.96 17.27
CA GLY A 983 1.08 -9.41 17.08
C GLY A 983 1.18 -10.17 18.42
N ASP A 984 2.15 -11.06 18.53
CA ASP A 984 2.44 -11.80 19.78
C ASP A 984 3.48 -11.13 20.68
N TRP A 985 4.01 -9.96 20.32
CA TRP A 985 4.93 -9.18 21.15
C TRP A 985 4.24 -8.12 22.00
N LYS A 986 4.81 -7.86 23.18
CA LYS A 986 4.39 -6.79 24.07
C LYS A 986 5.61 -6.09 24.65
N TYR A 987 5.71 -4.80 24.39
CA TYR A 987 6.76 -3.94 24.89
C TYR A 987 6.18 -2.95 25.89
N ILE A 988 6.85 -2.76 27.04
CA ILE A 988 6.44 -1.85 28.10
C ILE A 988 7.58 -0.86 28.36
N LEU A 989 7.36 0.40 27.99
CA LEU A 989 8.21 1.53 28.33
C LEU A 989 7.99 1.91 29.80
N ARG A 990 9.05 1.85 30.61
CA ARG A 990 8.99 2.17 32.05
C ARG A 990 9.86 3.39 32.35
N THR A 991 9.25 4.56 32.51
CA THR A 991 10.00 5.84 32.63
C THR A 991 11.02 5.96 33.79
N ARG A 992 11.04 5.03 34.76
CA ARG A 992 12.01 5.02 35.88
C ARG A 992 12.71 3.68 36.10
N TYR A 993 12.49 2.70 35.22
CA TYR A 993 13.08 1.37 35.27
C TYR A 993 13.54 0.98 33.87
N ASP A 994 14.27 -0.12 33.71
CA ASP A 994 14.55 -0.65 32.38
C ASP A 994 13.23 -0.97 31.68
N ASP A 995 13.17 -0.97 30.36
CA ASP A 995 11.95 -1.38 29.67
C ASP A 995 11.69 -2.87 29.83
N ALA A 996 10.55 -3.34 29.34
CA ALA A 996 10.27 -4.77 29.29
C ALA A 996 9.80 -5.19 27.91
N LEU A 997 10.23 -6.37 27.47
CA LEU A 997 9.80 -7.00 26.23
C LEU A 997 9.39 -8.45 26.52
N PHE A 998 8.22 -8.83 26.01
CA PHE A 998 7.66 -10.18 26.16
C PHE A 998 7.14 -10.70 24.82
N ASN A 999 7.27 -12.02 24.62
CA ASN A 999 6.59 -12.75 23.56
C ASN A 999 5.46 -13.59 24.18
N LEU A 1000 4.21 -13.18 23.99
CA LEU A 1000 3.05 -13.78 24.66
C LEU A 1000 2.64 -15.13 24.09
N GLN A 1001 3.12 -15.50 22.89
CA GLN A 1001 2.92 -16.85 22.36
C GLN A 1001 3.77 -17.87 23.12
N LEU A 1002 4.99 -17.48 23.48
CA LEU A 1002 5.94 -18.33 24.21
C LEU A 1002 5.79 -18.21 25.73
N ASP A 1003 5.37 -17.04 26.21
CA ASP A 1003 5.27 -16.66 27.62
C ASP A 1003 4.07 -15.75 27.86
N SER A 1004 2.87 -16.35 27.84
CA SER A 1004 1.60 -15.66 28.12
C SER A 1004 1.54 -15.06 29.53
N ASP A 1005 2.36 -15.57 30.45
CA ASP A 1005 2.45 -15.08 31.83
C ASP A 1005 3.47 -13.94 31.99
N GLU A 1006 4.15 -13.50 30.92
CA GLU A 1006 5.16 -12.43 30.92
C GLU A 1006 6.24 -12.60 32.01
N LYS A 1007 6.72 -13.82 32.23
CA LYS A 1007 7.73 -14.14 33.27
C LYS A 1007 9.16 -13.80 32.84
N SER A 1008 9.44 -13.85 31.55
CA SER A 1008 10.76 -13.76 30.95
C SER A 1008 10.90 -12.44 30.22
N ASN A 1009 11.50 -11.45 30.89
CA ASN A 1009 11.78 -10.17 30.25
C ASN A 1009 12.96 -10.32 29.27
N LEU A 1010 12.67 -10.14 27.97
CA LEU A 1010 13.61 -10.30 26.86
C LEU A 1010 14.35 -8.99 26.52
N ILE A 1011 14.14 -7.91 27.28
CA ILE A 1011 14.68 -6.58 26.94
C ILE A 1011 16.21 -6.51 26.83
N SER A 1012 16.93 -7.37 27.57
CA SER A 1012 18.39 -7.39 27.61
C SER A 1012 19.00 -8.45 26.69
N ASP A 1013 18.17 -9.19 25.97
CA ASP A 1013 18.61 -10.25 25.07
C ASP A 1013 18.89 -9.65 23.69
N GLU A 1014 20.16 -9.75 23.26
CA GLU A 1014 20.65 -9.11 22.04
C GLU A 1014 19.91 -9.62 20.79
N ASP A 1015 19.41 -10.86 20.82
CA ASP A 1015 18.65 -11.48 19.73
C ASP A 1015 17.29 -10.79 19.47
N TYR A 1016 16.78 -9.99 20.43
CA TYR A 1016 15.50 -9.29 20.32
C TYR A 1016 15.63 -7.76 20.35
N THR A 1017 16.85 -7.23 20.17
CA THR A 1017 17.11 -5.78 20.17
C THR A 1017 16.29 -5.05 19.11
N GLU A 1018 16.18 -5.61 17.92
CA GLU A 1018 15.49 -4.97 16.78
C GLU A 1018 13.98 -4.83 17.01
N ILE A 1019 13.29 -5.89 17.46
CA ILE A 1019 11.87 -5.80 17.82
C ILE A 1019 11.65 -4.89 19.04
N SER A 1020 12.57 -4.88 20.01
CA SER A 1020 12.55 -3.95 21.15
C SER A 1020 12.62 -2.50 20.68
N ASP A 1021 13.56 -2.18 19.79
CA ASP A 1021 13.78 -0.81 19.29
C ASP A 1021 12.64 -0.36 18.37
N TYR A 1022 12.12 -1.25 17.52
CA TYR A 1022 10.93 -0.98 16.71
C TYR A 1022 9.72 -0.63 17.59
N LEU A 1023 9.39 -1.47 18.59
CA LEU A 1023 8.25 -1.22 19.45
C LEU A 1023 8.45 0.00 20.35
N ARG A 1024 9.68 0.26 20.80
CA ARG A 1024 10.04 1.50 21.51
C ARG A 1024 9.79 2.72 20.64
N HIS A 1025 10.22 2.69 19.39
CA HIS A 1025 10.04 3.80 18.45
C HIS A 1025 8.56 4.02 18.15
N LEU A 1026 7.82 2.97 17.78
CA LEU A 1026 6.38 3.00 17.53
C LEU A 1026 5.61 3.61 18.72
N LEU A 1027 5.96 3.19 19.94
CA LEU A 1027 5.33 3.68 21.16
C LEU A 1027 5.66 5.15 21.44
N ASN A 1028 6.92 5.58 21.21
CA ASN A 1028 7.31 6.98 21.39
C ASN A 1028 6.66 7.92 20.39
N GLU A 1029 6.52 7.51 19.12
CA GLU A 1029 5.79 8.26 18.10
C GLU A 1029 4.34 8.49 18.51
N TRP A 1030 3.67 7.42 18.96
CA TRP A 1030 2.30 7.53 19.47
C TRP A 1030 2.22 8.48 20.68
N ILE A 1031 3.10 8.35 21.67
CA ILE A 1031 3.14 9.24 22.84
C ILE A 1031 3.31 10.71 22.41
N ASN A 1032 4.22 10.98 21.48
CA ASN A 1032 4.49 12.34 20.99
C ASN A 1032 3.27 12.92 20.26
N ARG A 1033 2.69 12.16 19.33
CA ARG A 1033 1.50 12.57 18.56
C ARG A 1033 0.33 12.89 19.48
N GLU A 1034 0.01 12.01 20.43
CA GLU A 1034 -1.12 12.24 21.32
C GLU A 1034 -0.87 13.41 22.28
N SER A 1035 0.39 13.62 22.70
CA SER A 1035 0.76 14.78 23.52
C SER A 1035 0.64 16.11 22.76
N GLU A 1036 0.94 16.12 21.46
CA GLU A 1036 0.74 17.30 20.60
C GLU A 1036 -0.74 17.55 20.29
N SER A 1037 -1.53 16.49 20.06
CA SER A 1037 -2.99 16.56 19.90
C SER A 1037 -3.66 17.15 21.13
N GLU A 1038 -3.26 16.71 22.34
CA GLU A 1038 -3.70 17.30 23.62
C GLU A 1038 -3.39 18.81 23.68
N ALA A 1039 -2.23 19.24 23.20
CA ALA A 1039 -1.84 20.66 23.18
C ALA A 1039 -2.60 21.48 22.12
N LEU A 1040 -2.93 20.89 20.97
CA LEU A 1040 -3.72 21.50 19.89
C LEU A 1040 -5.18 21.66 20.27
N MET A 1041 -5.78 20.66 20.91
CA MET A 1041 -7.18 20.70 21.38
C MET A 1041 -7.36 21.63 22.58
N ALA A 1042 -6.32 21.85 23.38
CA ALA A 1042 -6.32 22.87 24.44
C ALA A 1042 -6.35 24.33 23.90
N ASN A 1043 -6.25 24.54 22.59
CA ASN A 1043 -6.19 25.86 21.97
C ASN A 1043 -7.59 26.29 21.48
N GLN A 1044 -8.22 27.21 22.21
CA GLN A 1044 -9.62 27.65 22.06
C GLN A 1044 -10.03 28.02 20.60
N GLU A 1045 -9.10 28.49 19.78
CA GLU A 1045 -9.36 28.90 18.39
C GLU A 1045 -9.64 27.72 17.43
N HIS A 1046 -9.06 26.54 17.67
CA HIS A 1046 -9.29 25.36 16.83
C HIS A 1046 -10.68 24.76 17.08
N TYR A 1047 -11.12 24.84 18.35
CA TYR A 1047 -12.43 24.40 18.80
C TYR A 1047 -13.58 25.26 18.25
N ASP A 1048 -13.40 26.60 18.27
CA ASP A 1048 -14.38 27.54 17.70
C ASP A 1048 -14.51 27.38 16.17
N ALA A 1049 -13.45 26.95 15.47
CA ALA A 1049 -13.48 26.69 14.04
C ALA A 1049 -14.37 25.49 13.67
N ILE A 1050 -14.30 24.39 14.43
CA ILE A 1050 -15.13 23.19 14.19
C ILE A 1050 -16.60 23.47 14.52
N LYS A 1051 -16.86 24.21 15.60
CA LYS A 1051 -18.23 24.65 15.97
C LYS A 1051 -18.84 25.60 14.93
N SER A 1052 -18.03 26.45 14.29
CA SER A 1052 -18.48 27.37 13.23
C SER A 1052 -18.86 26.68 11.91
N LEU A 1053 -18.46 25.41 11.72
CA LEU A 1053 -18.78 24.62 10.53
C LEU A 1053 -20.12 23.86 10.64
N GLY A 1054 -20.83 23.96 11.77
CA GLY A 1054 -22.19 23.43 11.92
C GLY A 1054 -22.28 21.92 12.18
N TYR A 1055 -21.17 21.29 12.59
CA TYR A 1055 -21.11 19.86 12.93
C TYR A 1055 -21.49 19.54 14.38
N LEU A 1056 -21.72 20.55 15.22
CA LEU A 1056 -22.20 20.43 16.60
C LEU A 1056 -23.31 21.48 16.82
N ASN A 1057 -24.51 21.04 17.20
CA ASN A 1057 -25.63 21.91 17.58
C ASN A 1057 -25.59 22.26 19.07
#